data_AF-A0A432UNA2-F1
#
_entry.id   AF-A0A432UNA2-F1
#
_cell.length_a   1.000
_cell.length_b   1.000
_cell.length_c   1.000
_cell.angle_alpha   90.00
_cell.angle_beta   90.00
_cell.angle_gamma   90.00
#
_symmetry.space_group_name_H-M   'P 1'
#
loop_
_entity.id
_entity.type
_entity.pdbx_description
1 polymer ?
#
loop_
_entity_poly.entity_id
_entity_poly.type
_entity_poly.pdbx_seq_one_letter_code
_entity_poly.pdbx_strand_id
1 'polypeptide(L)'
;MSIKNRIILLVSILLGFALIAVIAGLSIMKTNNTALKDLYNDRIVPLEDLKNIADSYAVNIVDTNHQLRNGNLTWQQAKQNIENADKDINRLWTKYMATTLTPEEAALAKKAESLMIKADATTKKLLSLINNKNMEGITQFSIDELYPSIDPISAVITELVNLQLREANKVNNQQEDFYNSALQISIIASLLIFILSLIFSRQTLIAITRPLNELVNVSQGVQKTGNLSERVSITRMDEVGKASTAFNGLVENMDNAIKDANRVVAAIAENNFKERVHSDYHGDLLKLKEGVNASSESVSFMMSELEKIMQALKEGRFDAKMDPRVPRAFSQDVESALTSINYIVSDIITVMDAMQQGQFNKRVEAEAKGDLLTLKEGINNSMTALDNAIEDVTRVVVAQSEGDLTQDISADYYGELKTLKNAINASAAKLTDVVTKAVNATNIVNSGATEVAQGSMDLSQRVQEQAAALEETSSTMEEMNSAVQNNADHAKQATDVAHDVQQKATEGSSVMQQTIEAMNAIQESSHKISDIVTLIDGIAFQTNLLALNAAVEAARAGDHGRGFAVVAGEVRALAQKSADAAKDITNLINESVSRIDQGTKLASESGEVLSTINQSIDNVAQMIEHIAQASVQQTEGIEQAHKAISQIDEVTQQNAALVEETSAAAESMSEQAGILEKDMAFFKTGNVAQISHKKPAPEAPKKAPAAALPSPKQEKPKETAPAKKQEPEPIQSPNNRASKPVKEDEWSEF
;
A
#
# COMPACT_ATOMS: atom_id res chain seq x y z
N MET A 1 -29.40 60.99 -36.44
CA MET A 1 -29.53 59.63 -35.87
C MET A 1 -30.42 59.72 -34.65
N SER A 2 -31.50 58.94 -34.60
CA SER A 2 -32.42 58.83 -33.44
C SER A 2 -31.67 58.44 -32.17
N ILE A 3 -32.21 58.82 -31.01
CA ILE A 3 -31.65 58.40 -29.71
C ILE A 3 -31.59 56.85 -29.63
N LYS A 4 -32.64 56.17 -30.10
CA LYS A 4 -32.69 54.70 -30.23
C LYS A 4 -31.50 54.11 -30.99
N ASN A 5 -31.16 54.67 -32.17
CA ASN A 5 -30.11 54.10 -33.01
C ASN A 5 -28.70 54.35 -32.45
N ARG A 6 -28.50 55.42 -31.67
CA ARG A 6 -27.24 55.66 -30.94
C ARG A 6 -27.01 54.61 -29.83
N ILE A 7 -28.09 54.24 -29.12
CA ILE A 7 -28.06 53.23 -28.06
C ILE A 7 -27.79 51.83 -28.65
N ILE A 8 -28.47 51.45 -29.74
CA ILE A 8 -28.25 50.17 -30.42
C ILE A 8 -26.80 50.04 -30.89
N LEU A 9 -26.24 51.08 -31.51
CA LEU A 9 -24.86 51.06 -32.01
C LEU A 9 -23.83 50.87 -30.88
N LEU A 10 -24.05 51.44 -29.69
CA LEU A 10 -23.20 51.21 -28.52
C LEU A 10 -23.25 49.74 -28.04
N VAL A 11 -24.44 49.15 -27.96
CA VAL A 11 -24.60 47.74 -27.53
C VAL A 11 -23.97 46.77 -28.54
N SER A 12 -24.14 47.00 -29.85
CA SER A 12 -23.53 46.17 -30.89
C SER A 12 -22.00 46.21 -30.86
N ILE A 13 -21.41 47.37 -30.59
CA ILE A 13 -19.95 47.52 -30.47
C ILE A 13 -19.41 46.74 -29.26
N LEU A 14 -20.08 46.83 -28.10
CA LEU A 14 -19.69 46.10 -26.89
C LEU A 14 -19.72 44.57 -27.08
N LEU A 15 -20.77 44.05 -27.72
CA LEU A 15 -20.88 42.61 -28.03
C LEU A 15 -19.82 42.14 -29.03
N GLY A 16 -19.48 42.98 -30.03
CA GLY A 16 -18.40 42.67 -30.99
C GLY A 16 -17.03 42.53 -30.32
N PHE A 17 -16.70 43.41 -29.37
CA PHE A 17 -15.45 43.32 -28.63
C PHE A 17 -15.38 42.09 -27.71
N ALA A 18 -16.49 41.71 -27.07
CA ALA A 18 -16.55 40.49 -26.25
C ALA A 18 -16.23 39.22 -27.06
N LEU A 19 -16.75 39.12 -28.29
CA LEU A 19 -16.48 37.98 -29.18
C LEU A 19 -15.00 37.90 -29.59
N ILE A 20 -14.36 39.04 -29.88
CA ILE A 20 -12.94 39.10 -30.25
C ILE A 20 -12.06 38.62 -29.07
N ALA A 21 -12.39 39.02 -27.84
CA ALA A 21 -11.65 38.58 -26.65
C ALA A 21 -11.70 37.06 -26.44
N VAL A 22 -12.87 36.43 -26.64
CA VAL A 22 -13.03 34.97 -26.55
C VAL A 22 -12.20 34.24 -27.62
N ILE A 23 -12.21 34.72 -28.87
CA ILE A 23 -11.43 34.13 -29.97
C ILE A 23 -9.93 34.24 -29.69
N ALA A 24 -9.46 35.38 -29.19
CA ALA A 24 -8.07 35.58 -28.82
C ALA A 24 -7.63 34.63 -27.68
N GLY A 25 -8.45 34.51 -26.63
CA GLY A 25 -8.19 33.60 -25.51
C GLY A 25 -8.08 32.13 -25.93
N LEU A 26 -9.00 31.66 -26.79
CA LEU A 26 -8.95 30.30 -27.34
C LEU A 26 -7.71 30.06 -28.22
N SER A 27 -7.25 31.07 -28.96
CA SER A 27 -6.03 31.00 -29.76
C SER A 27 -4.77 30.87 -28.89
N ILE A 28 -4.66 31.67 -27.82
CA ILE A 28 -3.56 31.61 -26.85
C ILE A 28 -3.52 30.23 -26.17
N MET A 29 -4.67 29.73 -25.71
CA MET A 29 -4.78 28.42 -25.06
C MET A 29 -4.38 27.27 -26.01
N LYS A 30 -4.73 27.37 -27.30
CA LYS A 30 -4.31 26.39 -28.31
C LYS A 30 -2.79 26.38 -28.50
N THR A 31 -2.16 27.55 -28.65
CA THR A 31 -0.70 27.66 -28.80
C THR A 31 0.04 27.09 -27.60
N ASN A 32 -0.39 27.42 -26.38
CA ASN A 32 0.20 26.90 -25.15
C ASN A 32 0.08 25.36 -25.06
N ASN A 33 -1.08 24.80 -25.41
CA ASN A 33 -1.29 23.36 -25.41
C ASN A 33 -0.41 22.63 -26.45
N THR A 34 -0.15 23.24 -27.61
CA THR A 34 0.82 22.73 -28.58
C THR A 34 2.24 22.78 -28.02
N ALA A 35 2.68 23.91 -27.45
CA ALA A 35 4.01 24.05 -26.88
C ALA A 35 4.29 23.05 -25.74
N LEU A 36 3.31 22.80 -24.86
CA LEU A 36 3.39 21.78 -23.82
C LEU A 36 3.49 20.36 -24.38
N LYS A 37 2.76 20.07 -25.48
CA LYS A 37 2.83 18.77 -26.15
C LYS A 37 4.19 18.54 -26.80
N ASP A 38 4.75 19.57 -27.44
CA ASP A 38 6.06 19.48 -28.09
C ASP A 38 7.17 19.35 -27.03
N LEU A 39 7.11 20.13 -25.94
CA LEU A 39 8.00 19.99 -24.77
C LEU A 39 7.99 18.56 -24.20
N TYR A 40 6.80 17.96 -24.04
CA TYR A 40 6.68 16.60 -23.53
C TYR A 40 7.31 15.56 -24.48
N ASN A 41 6.93 15.59 -25.77
CA ASN A 41 7.34 14.54 -26.72
C ASN A 41 8.79 14.67 -27.20
N ASP A 42 9.29 15.90 -27.42
CA ASP A 42 10.62 16.13 -27.98
C ASP A 42 11.70 16.46 -26.91
N ARG A 43 11.33 16.73 -25.64
CA ARG A 43 12.31 17.03 -24.57
C ARG A 43 12.20 16.13 -23.33
N ILE A 44 10.98 15.79 -22.87
CA ILE A 44 10.82 14.98 -21.64
C ILE A 44 10.92 13.48 -21.92
N VAL A 45 10.12 12.94 -22.85
CA VAL A 45 10.17 11.51 -23.22
C VAL A 45 11.59 11.07 -23.68
N PRO A 46 12.35 11.87 -24.45
CA PRO A 46 13.70 11.51 -24.87
C PRO A 46 14.72 11.40 -23.73
N LEU A 47 14.48 12.04 -22.57
CA LEU A 47 15.32 11.86 -21.38
C LEU A 47 15.23 10.43 -20.82
N GLU A 48 14.03 9.84 -20.84
CA GLU A 48 13.82 8.46 -20.44
C GLU A 48 14.49 7.49 -21.43
N ASP A 49 14.35 7.74 -22.74
CA ASP A 49 15.02 6.94 -23.76
C ASP A 49 16.56 7.00 -23.62
N LEU A 50 17.13 8.19 -23.46
CA LEU A 50 18.57 8.39 -23.25
C LEU A 50 19.07 7.71 -21.96
N LYS A 51 18.33 7.84 -20.86
CA LYS A 51 18.67 7.19 -19.59
C LYS A 51 18.69 5.66 -19.77
N ASN A 52 17.64 5.09 -20.36
CA ASN A 52 17.54 3.64 -20.56
C ASN A 52 18.62 3.09 -21.52
N ILE A 53 19.13 3.92 -22.45
CA ILE A 53 20.32 3.59 -23.26
C ILE A 53 21.59 3.56 -22.41
N ALA A 54 21.81 4.56 -21.53
CA ALA A 54 22.95 4.56 -20.62
C ALA A 54 22.91 3.36 -19.65
N ASP A 55 21.74 3.08 -19.05
CA ASP A 55 21.52 1.93 -18.16
C ASP A 55 21.79 0.61 -18.91
N SER A 56 21.40 0.50 -20.19
CA SER A 56 21.67 -0.68 -21.01
C SER A 56 23.15 -0.91 -21.29
N TYR A 57 23.94 0.15 -21.50
CA TYR A 57 25.39 0.03 -21.63
C TYR A 57 26.08 -0.28 -20.30
N ALA A 58 25.73 0.43 -19.21
CA ALA A 58 26.40 0.31 -17.91
C ALA A 58 26.01 -0.97 -17.15
N VAL A 59 24.73 -1.33 -17.11
CA VAL A 59 24.22 -2.48 -16.35
C VAL A 59 24.12 -3.72 -17.25
N ASN A 60 23.36 -3.63 -18.35
CA ASN A 60 23.00 -4.81 -19.13
C ASN A 60 24.13 -5.34 -20.02
N ILE A 61 25.19 -4.55 -20.27
CA ILE A 61 26.41 -4.99 -20.96
C ILE A 61 27.60 -5.05 -19.99
N VAL A 62 27.98 -3.92 -19.38
CA VAL A 62 29.19 -3.82 -18.54
C VAL A 62 29.07 -4.62 -17.24
N ASP A 63 28.01 -4.44 -16.44
CA ASP A 63 27.84 -5.19 -15.20
C ASP A 63 27.45 -6.65 -15.45
N THR A 64 26.63 -6.95 -16.46
CA THR A 64 26.37 -8.35 -16.89
C THR A 64 27.67 -9.12 -17.18
N ASN A 65 28.63 -8.47 -17.87
CA ASN A 65 29.95 -9.04 -18.12
C ASN A 65 30.76 -9.24 -16.82
N HIS A 66 30.68 -8.30 -15.87
CA HIS A 66 31.33 -8.41 -14.57
C HIS A 66 30.73 -9.53 -13.70
N GLN A 67 29.39 -9.61 -13.61
CA GLN A 67 28.68 -10.68 -12.91
C GLN A 67 28.95 -12.06 -13.51
N LEU A 68 29.02 -12.18 -14.85
CA LEU A 68 29.43 -13.43 -15.52
C LEU A 68 30.84 -13.85 -15.08
N ARG A 69 31.80 -12.91 -15.07
CA ARG A 69 33.19 -13.18 -14.64
C ARG A 69 33.29 -13.62 -13.18
N ASN A 70 32.44 -13.08 -12.31
CA ASN A 70 32.40 -13.44 -10.90
C ASN A 70 31.60 -14.73 -10.62
N GLY A 71 31.00 -15.36 -11.64
CA GLY A 71 30.18 -16.57 -11.49
C GLY A 71 28.74 -16.34 -11.03
N ASN A 72 28.32 -15.08 -10.87
CA ASN A 72 26.97 -14.71 -10.42
C ASN A 72 25.89 -14.86 -11.51
N LEU A 73 26.28 -14.90 -12.78
CA LEU A 73 25.40 -15.17 -13.92
C LEU A 73 25.86 -16.38 -14.72
N THR A 74 24.90 -17.16 -15.23
CA THR A 74 25.21 -18.20 -16.21
C THR A 74 25.52 -17.60 -17.58
N TRP A 75 26.32 -18.31 -18.37
CA TRP A 75 26.65 -17.94 -19.77
C TRP A 75 25.40 -17.66 -20.63
N GLN A 76 24.30 -18.37 -20.39
CA GLN A 76 23.05 -18.19 -21.13
C GLN A 76 22.31 -16.91 -20.72
N GLN A 77 22.21 -16.63 -19.42
CA GLN A 77 21.63 -15.37 -18.92
C GLN A 77 22.46 -14.17 -19.38
N ALA A 78 23.78 -14.23 -19.26
CA ALA A 78 24.67 -13.14 -19.69
C ALA A 78 24.54 -12.85 -21.20
N LYS A 79 24.48 -13.91 -22.03
CA LYS A 79 24.18 -13.78 -23.46
C LYS A 79 22.84 -13.08 -23.70
N GLN A 80 21.78 -13.55 -23.04
CA GLN A 80 20.42 -13.03 -23.25
C GLN A 80 20.29 -11.56 -22.80
N ASN A 81 20.90 -11.18 -21.68
CA ASN A 81 20.94 -9.81 -21.19
C ASN A 81 21.63 -8.88 -22.21
N ILE A 82 22.78 -9.27 -22.74
CA ILE A 82 23.54 -8.48 -23.73
C ILE A 82 22.80 -8.42 -25.07
N GLU A 83 22.19 -9.51 -25.55
CA GLU A 83 21.38 -9.51 -26.77
C GLU A 83 20.09 -8.69 -26.65
N ASN A 84 19.54 -8.54 -25.45
CA ASN A 84 18.40 -7.65 -25.19
C ASN A 84 18.86 -6.19 -25.10
N ALA A 85 19.97 -5.91 -24.42
CA ALA A 85 20.58 -4.58 -24.36
C ALA A 85 20.86 -4.02 -25.76
N ASP A 86 21.49 -4.81 -26.64
CA ASP A 86 21.78 -4.42 -28.04
C ASP A 86 20.51 -4.04 -28.81
N LYS A 87 19.41 -4.80 -28.64
CA LYS A 87 18.11 -4.49 -29.26
C LYS A 87 17.47 -3.23 -28.68
N ASP A 88 17.48 -3.08 -27.36
CA ASP A 88 16.85 -1.94 -26.68
C ASP A 88 17.60 -0.65 -26.94
N ILE A 89 18.94 -0.67 -26.92
CA ILE A 89 19.79 0.45 -27.33
C ILE A 89 19.43 0.90 -28.75
N ASN A 90 19.41 -0.03 -29.72
CA ASN A 90 19.08 0.30 -31.11
C ASN A 90 17.64 0.85 -31.26
N ARG A 91 16.66 0.25 -30.57
CA ARG A 91 15.24 0.66 -30.58
C ARG A 91 15.05 2.05 -29.98
N LEU A 92 15.60 2.29 -28.80
CA LEU A 92 15.51 3.56 -28.07
C LEU A 92 16.27 4.67 -28.80
N TRP A 93 17.45 4.37 -29.36
CA TRP A 93 18.22 5.34 -30.14
C TRP A 93 17.51 5.73 -31.44
N THR A 94 16.88 4.77 -32.12
CA THR A 94 16.04 5.07 -33.31
C THR A 94 14.86 5.97 -32.94
N LYS A 95 14.21 5.73 -31.79
CA LYS A 95 13.11 6.57 -31.27
C LYS A 95 13.60 7.97 -30.91
N TYR A 96 14.74 8.08 -30.23
CA TYR A 96 15.40 9.35 -29.91
C TYR A 96 15.71 10.18 -31.17
N MET A 97 16.33 9.56 -32.18
CA MET A 97 16.70 10.20 -33.44
C MET A 97 15.51 10.61 -34.33
N ALA A 98 14.30 10.15 -34.02
CA ALA A 98 13.07 10.54 -34.72
C ALA A 98 12.42 11.83 -34.16
N THR A 99 12.98 12.41 -33.09
CA THR A 99 12.49 13.64 -32.44
C THR A 99 13.03 14.91 -33.10
N THR A 100 12.50 16.07 -32.71
CA THR A 100 12.96 17.38 -33.22
C THR A 100 14.30 17.80 -32.58
N LEU A 101 15.40 17.25 -33.09
CA LEU A 101 16.77 17.55 -32.66
C LEU A 101 17.16 19.03 -32.93
N THR A 102 17.73 19.72 -31.94
CA THR A 102 18.41 21.00 -32.14
C THR A 102 19.77 20.84 -32.86
N PRO A 103 20.39 21.89 -33.42
CA PRO A 103 21.70 21.77 -34.08
C PRO A 103 22.85 21.30 -33.17
N GLU A 104 22.83 21.67 -31.88
CA GLU A 104 23.81 21.22 -30.87
C GLU A 104 23.58 19.73 -30.53
N GLU A 105 22.31 19.36 -30.35
CA GLU A 105 21.85 18.00 -30.04
C GLU A 105 22.11 17.03 -31.19
N ALA A 106 21.90 17.43 -32.45
CA ALA A 106 22.23 16.63 -33.63
C ALA A 106 23.76 16.40 -33.76
N ALA A 107 24.59 17.38 -33.36
CA ALA A 107 26.04 17.22 -33.36
C ALA A 107 26.51 16.24 -32.26
N LEU A 108 25.94 16.34 -31.06
CA LEU A 108 26.19 15.40 -29.96
C LEU A 108 25.64 14.00 -30.27
N ALA A 109 24.47 13.89 -30.90
CA ALA A 109 23.89 12.61 -31.29
C ALA A 109 24.77 11.91 -32.33
N LYS A 110 25.28 12.63 -33.34
CA LYS A 110 26.24 12.09 -34.30
C LYS A 110 27.57 11.65 -33.65
N LYS A 111 28.01 12.34 -32.59
CA LYS A 111 29.18 11.96 -31.77
C LYS A 111 28.88 10.65 -31.00
N ALA A 112 27.71 10.52 -30.40
CA ALA A 112 27.26 9.30 -29.73
C ALA A 112 27.12 8.12 -30.71
N GLU A 113 26.42 8.30 -31.83
CA GLU A 113 26.25 7.29 -32.89
C GLU A 113 27.60 6.72 -33.37
N SER A 114 28.60 7.58 -33.59
CA SER A 114 29.96 7.14 -33.98
C SER A 114 30.70 6.36 -32.88
N LEU A 115 30.32 6.47 -31.62
CA LEU A 115 30.83 5.67 -30.50
C LEU A 115 30.03 4.38 -30.34
N MET A 116 28.71 4.46 -30.46
CA MET A 116 27.79 3.30 -30.40
C MET A 116 28.14 2.28 -31.49
N ILE A 117 28.41 2.70 -32.74
CA ILE A 117 28.88 1.80 -33.81
C ILE A 117 30.16 1.03 -33.42
N LYS A 118 31.06 1.63 -32.62
CA LYS A 118 32.25 0.95 -32.11
C LYS A 118 31.90 0.00 -30.98
N ALA A 119 31.06 0.43 -30.04
CA ALA A 119 30.59 -0.43 -28.95
C ALA A 119 29.81 -1.64 -29.50
N ASP A 120 28.93 -1.51 -30.48
CA ASP A 120 28.21 -2.63 -31.11
C ASP A 120 29.16 -3.68 -31.69
N ALA A 121 30.27 -3.25 -32.32
CA ALA A 121 31.31 -4.14 -32.81
C ALA A 121 32.03 -4.86 -31.66
N THR A 122 32.27 -4.17 -30.54
CA THR A 122 32.86 -4.72 -29.32
C THR A 122 31.89 -5.68 -28.59
N THR A 123 30.61 -5.34 -28.48
CA THR A 123 29.54 -6.18 -27.92
C THR A 123 29.37 -7.47 -28.74
N LYS A 124 29.49 -7.41 -30.07
CA LYS A 124 29.51 -8.62 -30.94
C LYS A 124 30.72 -9.51 -30.70
N LYS A 125 31.91 -8.94 -30.43
CA LYS A 125 33.08 -9.72 -29.98
C LYS A 125 32.84 -10.34 -28.60
N LEU A 126 32.27 -9.60 -27.65
CA LEU A 126 31.91 -10.09 -26.31
C LEU A 126 30.96 -11.29 -26.41
N LEU A 127 29.88 -11.16 -27.19
CA LEU A 127 28.94 -12.26 -27.46
C LEU A 127 29.64 -13.48 -28.09
N SER A 128 30.61 -13.29 -28.97
CA SER A 128 31.42 -14.40 -29.51
C SER A 128 32.22 -15.11 -28.42
N LEU A 129 32.89 -14.37 -27.53
CA LEU A 129 33.62 -14.94 -26.39
C LEU A 129 32.69 -15.68 -25.40
N ILE A 130 31.49 -15.14 -25.15
CA ILE A 130 30.45 -15.75 -24.32
C ILE A 130 29.93 -17.06 -24.93
N ASN A 131 29.62 -17.07 -26.24
CA ASN A 131 29.21 -18.30 -26.94
C ASN A 131 30.30 -19.39 -26.91
N ASN A 132 31.58 -18.98 -26.99
CA ASN A 132 32.74 -19.88 -26.91
C ASN A 132 33.16 -20.24 -25.47
N LYS A 133 32.45 -19.75 -24.45
CA LYS A 133 32.74 -19.95 -23.01
C LYS A 133 34.17 -19.59 -22.59
N ASN A 134 34.80 -18.61 -23.24
CA ASN A 134 36.20 -18.26 -23.02
C ASN A 134 36.36 -17.19 -21.92
N MET A 135 36.41 -17.62 -20.65
CA MET A 135 36.49 -16.72 -19.49
C MET A 135 37.80 -15.91 -19.41
N GLU A 136 38.92 -16.52 -19.79
CA GLU A 136 40.23 -15.87 -19.82
C GLU A 136 40.24 -14.75 -20.87
N GLY A 137 39.73 -15.04 -22.07
CA GLY A 137 39.54 -14.07 -23.14
C GLY A 137 38.61 -12.92 -22.73
N ILE A 138 37.49 -13.21 -22.05
CA ILE A 138 36.57 -12.19 -21.53
C ILE A 138 37.25 -11.26 -20.52
N THR A 139 38.06 -11.81 -19.63
CA THR A 139 38.72 -11.02 -18.58
C THR A 139 39.69 -10.00 -19.17
N GLN A 140 40.53 -10.40 -20.13
CA GLN A 140 41.43 -9.47 -20.82
C GLN A 140 40.65 -8.48 -21.71
N PHE A 141 39.69 -8.97 -22.49
CA PHE A 141 38.85 -8.18 -23.39
C PHE A 141 38.04 -7.09 -22.66
N SER A 142 37.62 -7.35 -21.42
CA SER A 142 36.89 -6.39 -20.58
C SER A 142 37.68 -5.08 -20.39
N ILE A 143 38.98 -5.22 -20.11
CA ILE A 143 39.87 -4.10 -19.79
C ILE A 143 40.38 -3.42 -21.07
N ASP A 144 40.80 -4.22 -22.06
CA ASP A 144 41.49 -3.70 -23.25
C ASP A 144 40.55 -3.12 -24.31
N GLU A 145 39.32 -3.65 -24.44
CA GLU A 145 38.39 -3.26 -25.51
C GLU A 145 37.01 -2.82 -24.98
N LEU A 146 36.41 -3.55 -24.02
CA LEU A 146 35.02 -3.31 -23.61
C LEU A 146 34.83 -1.94 -22.94
N TYR A 147 35.45 -1.70 -21.77
CA TYR A 147 35.29 -0.42 -21.05
C TYR A 147 35.74 0.79 -21.90
N PRO A 148 36.91 0.77 -22.60
CA PRO A 148 37.32 1.87 -23.46
C PRO A 148 36.35 2.19 -24.63
N SER A 149 35.52 1.23 -25.04
CA SER A 149 34.50 1.43 -26.09
C SER A 149 33.17 1.98 -25.55
N ILE A 150 32.84 1.70 -24.28
CA ILE A 150 31.53 2.02 -23.67
C ILE A 150 31.59 3.29 -22.81
N ASP A 151 32.65 3.49 -22.01
CA ASP A 151 32.76 4.66 -21.11
C ASP A 151 32.57 6.01 -21.83
N PRO A 152 33.11 6.24 -23.05
CA PRO A 152 32.89 7.49 -23.77
C PRO A 152 31.42 7.74 -24.17
N ILE A 153 30.60 6.69 -24.31
CA ILE A 153 29.18 6.82 -24.65
C ILE A 153 28.42 7.44 -23.48
N SER A 154 28.65 6.96 -22.26
CA SER A 154 28.02 7.49 -21.04
C SER A 154 28.22 9.01 -20.88
N ALA A 155 29.43 9.50 -21.19
CA ALA A 155 29.73 10.92 -21.19
C ALA A 155 28.90 11.71 -22.21
N VAL A 156 28.75 11.23 -23.46
CA VAL A 156 27.98 11.93 -24.50
C VAL A 156 26.47 11.82 -24.29
N ILE A 157 25.97 10.70 -23.78
CA ILE A 157 24.57 10.57 -23.36
C ILE A 157 24.27 11.53 -22.21
N THR A 158 25.21 11.73 -21.27
CA THR A 158 25.11 12.74 -20.20
C THR A 158 25.13 14.17 -20.76
N GLU A 159 25.94 14.48 -21.77
CA GLU A 159 25.90 15.77 -22.49
C GLU A 159 24.52 16.00 -23.14
N LEU A 160 23.94 14.99 -23.78
CA LEU A 160 22.60 15.04 -24.39
C LEU A 160 21.49 15.24 -23.34
N VAL A 161 21.49 14.49 -22.23
CA VAL A 161 20.54 14.63 -21.12
C VAL A 161 20.56 16.06 -20.56
N ASN A 162 21.75 16.63 -20.33
CA ASN A 162 21.89 18.00 -19.85
C ASN A 162 21.42 19.05 -20.87
N LEU A 163 21.60 18.78 -22.17
CA LEU A 163 21.10 19.66 -23.23
C LEU A 163 19.56 19.63 -23.33
N GLN A 164 18.95 18.44 -23.26
CA GLN A 164 17.50 18.28 -23.22
C GLN A 164 16.87 19.06 -22.06
N LEU A 165 17.43 18.95 -20.85
CA LEU A 165 17.00 19.73 -19.69
C LEU A 165 17.17 21.25 -19.90
N ARG A 166 18.25 21.69 -20.55
CA ARG A 166 18.50 23.11 -20.84
C ARG A 166 17.48 23.68 -21.83
N GLU A 167 17.23 22.98 -22.93
CA GLU A 167 16.25 23.40 -23.93
C GLU A 167 14.81 23.31 -23.40
N ALA A 168 14.49 22.33 -22.56
CA ALA A 168 13.20 22.27 -21.86
C ALA A 168 12.93 23.51 -20.99
N ASN A 169 13.91 23.90 -20.17
CA ASN A 169 13.82 25.12 -19.34
C ASN A 169 13.68 26.40 -20.19
N LYS A 170 14.41 26.49 -21.30
CA LYS A 170 14.36 27.61 -22.23
C LYS A 170 12.98 27.74 -22.91
N VAL A 171 12.37 26.62 -23.33
CA VAL A 171 11.00 26.59 -23.85
C VAL A 171 10.00 27.03 -22.77
N ASN A 172 10.12 26.52 -21.55
CA ASN A 172 9.24 26.91 -20.43
C ASN A 172 9.28 28.42 -20.16
N ASN A 173 10.48 29.00 -20.02
CA ASN A 173 10.64 30.43 -19.75
C ASN A 173 10.08 31.29 -20.91
N GLN A 174 10.26 30.85 -22.16
CA GLN A 174 9.67 31.54 -23.33
C GLN A 174 8.13 31.49 -23.34
N GLN A 175 7.51 30.40 -22.86
CA GLN A 175 6.04 30.33 -22.72
C GLN A 175 5.54 31.20 -21.56
N GLU A 176 6.29 31.30 -20.46
CA GLU A 176 5.94 32.17 -19.34
C GLU A 176 6.00 33.67 -19.73
N ASP A 177 7.06 34.09 -20.45
CA ASP A 177 7.17 35.43 -21.02
C ASP A 177 6.04 35.73 -22.02
N PHE A 178 5.69 34.77 -22.88
CA PHE A 178 4.59 34.88 -23.83
C PHE A 178 3.23 35.02 -23.12
N TYR A 179 2.97 34.19 -22.11
CA TYR A 179 1.75 34.23 -21.30
C TYR A 179 1.61 35.59 -20.58
N ASN A 180 2.66 36.04 -19.90
CA ASN A 180 2.66 37.31 -19.17
C ASN A 180 2.48 38.51 -20.12
N SER A 181 3.12 38.49 -21.29
CA SER A 181 2.96 39.52 -22.32
C SER A 181 1.53 39.54 -22.89
N ALA A 182 0.96 38.38 -23.20
CA ALA A 182 -0.40 38.25 -23.69
C ALA A 182 -1.44 38.72 -22.66
N LEU A 183 -1.23 38.39 -21.37
CA LEU A 183 -2.08 38.83 -20.26
C LEU A 183 -2.05 40.36 -20.13
N GLN A 184 -0.87 40.99 -20.11
CA GLN A 184 -0.75 42.45 -20.04
C GLN A 184 -1.45 43.16 -21.22
N ILE A 185 -1.27 42.66 -22.44
CA ILE A 185 -1.94 43.21 -23.64
C ILE A 185 -3.47 43.09 -23.51
N SER A 186 -3.98 41.96 -22.99
CA SER A 186 -5.42 41.74 -22.81
C SER A 186 -6.05 42.70 -21.78
N ILE A 187 -5.34 43.00 -20.69
CA ILE A 187 -5.77 43.95 -19.66
C ILE A 187 -5.80 45.38 -20.22
N ILE A 188 -4.75 45.80 -20.92
CA ILE A 188 -4.65 47.13 -21.54
C ILE A 188 -5.76 47.33 -22.58
N ALA A 189 -6.00 46.34 -23.44
CA ALA A 189 -7.07 46.40 -24.44
C ALA A 189 -8.46 46.53 -23.79
N SER A 190 -8.71 45.77 -22.72
CA SER A 190 -9.98 45.81 -21.97
C SER A 190 -10.23 47.18 -21.31
N LEU A 191 -9.20 47.78 -20.71
CA LEU A 191 -9.26 49.14 -20.15
C LEU A 191 -9.53 50.20 -21.22
N LEU A 192 -8.90 50.09 -22.39
CA LEU A 192 -9.11 51.02 -23.51
C LEU A 192 -10.56 51.00 -24.02
N ILE A 193 -11.15 49.81 -24.17
CA ILE A 193 -12.56 49.63 -24.57
C ILE A 193 -13.52 50.24 -23.52
N PHE A 194 -13.23 50.04 -22.23
CA PHE A 194 -14.01 50.61 -21.14
C PHE A 194 -14.00 52.16 -21.16
N ILE A 195 -12.83 52.77 -21.34
CA ILE A 195 -12.68 54.24 -21.41
C ILE A 195 -13.41 54.82 -22.64
N LEU A 196 -13.28 54.18 -23.81
CA LEU A 196 -13.98 54.62 -25.02
C LEU A 196 -15.51 54.58 -24.87
N SER A 197 -16.02 53.53 -24.20
CA SER A 197 -17.44 53.40 -23.89
C SER A 197 -17.93 54.51 -22.96
N LEU A 198 -17.12 54.90 -21.97
CA LEU A 198 -17.41 56.00 -21.05
C LEU A 198 -17.49 57.35 -21.78
N ILE A 199 -16.56 57.61 -22.70
CA ILE A 199 -16.51 58.85 -23.50
C ILE A 199 -17.74 58.94 -24.43
N PHE A 200 -18.09 57.85 -25.12
CA PHE A 200 -19.24 57.82 -26.03
C PHE A 200 -20.57 58.02 -25.28
N SER A 201 -20.70 57.41 -24.10
CA SER A 201 -21.85 57.63 -23.19
C SER A 201 -22.00 59.11 -22.83
N ARG A 202 -20.91 59.77 -22.38
CA ARG A 202 -20.90 61.20 -22.03
C ARG A 202 -21.28 62.11 -23.21
N GLN A 203 -20.79 61.82 -24.42
CA GLN A 203 -21.13 62.61 -25.61
C GLN A 203 -22.61 62.49 -25.96
N THR A 204 -23.19 61.30 -25.80
CA THR A 204 -24.62 61.04 -26.08
C THR A 204 -25.53 61.80 -25.10
N LEU A 205 -25.13 61.90 -23.82
CA LEU A 205 -25.85 62.67 -22.80
C LEU A 205 -25.96 64.17 -23.16
N ILE A 206 -24.82 64.83 -23.44
CA ILE A 206 -24.78 66.28 -23.75
C ILE A 206 -25.61 66.62 -25.01
N ALA A 207 -25.64 65.70 -25.99
CA ALA A 207 -26.36 65.86 -27.24
C ALA A 207 -27.90 65.84 -27.10
N ILE A 208 -28.42 65.46 -25.92
CA ILE A 208 -29.84 65.43 -25.57
C ILE A 208 -30.18 66.59 -24.62
N THR A 209 -29.37 66.85 -23.60
CA THR A 209 -29.70 67.82 -22.53
C THR A 209 -29.74 69.27 -23.01
N ARG A 210 -28.84 69.70 -23.91
CA ARG A 210 -28.78 71.12 -24.31
C ARG A 210 -30.03 71.63 -25.06
N PRO A 211 -30.54 70.96 -26.12
CA PRO A 211 -31.68 71.48 -26.87
C PRO A 211 -33.01 71.42 -26.08
N LEU A 212 -33.12 70.53 -25.08
CA LEU A 212 -34.26 70.51 -24.16
C LEU A 212 -34.36 71.80 -23.32
N ASN A 213 -33.24 72.37 -22.89
CA ASN A 213 -33.24 73.62 -22.12
C ASN A 213 -33.70 74.83 -22.96
N GLU A 214 -33.43 74.84 -24.27
CA GLU A 214 -33.85 75.92 -25.18
C GLU A 214 -35.37 75.90 -25.41
N LEU A 215 -35.94 74.70 -25.59
CA LEU A 215 -37.39 74.48 -25.65
C LEU A 215 -38.12 74.97 -24.37
N VAL A 216 -37.51 74.74 -23.20
CA VAL A 216 -38.03 75.22 -21.91
C VAL A 216 -38.04 76.76 -21.82
N ASN A 217 -36.97 77.43 -22.28
CA ASN A 217 -36.86 78.89 -22.18
C ASN A 217 -37.92 79.64 -23.01
N VAL A 218 -38.22 79.18 -24.23
CA VAL A 218 -39.25 79.81 -25.08
C VAL A 218 -40.66 79.53 -24.56
N SER A 219 -40.89 78.34 -23.99
CA SER A 219 -42.17 77.99 -23.36
C SER A 219 -42.53 78.95 -22.20
N GLN A 220 -41.54 79.39 -21.43
CA GLN A 220 -41.71 80.41 -20.38
C GLN A 220 -41.99 81.82 -20.92
N GLY A 221 -41.71 82.10 -22.21
CA GLY A 221 -42.03 83.37 -22.87
C GLY A 221 -43.53 83.50 -23.14
N VAL A 222 -44.08 82.55 -23.92
CA VAL A 222 -45.51 82.42 -24.24
C VAL A 222 -46.38 82.50 -22.98
N GLN A 223 -45.96 81.82 -21.90
CA GLN A 223 -46.67 81.79 -20.62
C GLN A 223 -46.83 83.17 -19.96
N LYS A 224 -45.90 84.10 -20.16
CA LYS A 224 -45.87 85.41 -19.46
C LYS A 224 -46.62 86.52 -20.19
N THR A 225 -46.69 86.48 -21.51
CA THR A 225 -47.22 87.58 -22.34
C THR A 225 -48.63 87.31 -22.86
N GLY A 226 -49.07 86.05 -22.89
CA GLY A 226 -50.36 85.65 -23.48
C GLY A 226 -50.42 85.77 -25.01
N ASN A 227 -49.30 86.12 -25.66
CA ASN A 227 -49.21 86.27 -27.10
C ASN A 227 -48.96 84.92 -27.78
N LEU A 228 -50.00 84.33 -28.37
CA LEU A 228 -49.96 83.02 -29.03
C LEU A 228 -49.21 83.02 -30.39
N SER A 229 -48.34 84.00 -30.63
CA SER A 229 -47.56 84.17 -31.87
C SER A 229 -46.08 83.78 -31.75
N GLU A 230 -45.53 83.59 -30.56
CA GLU A 230 -44.10 83.23 -30.35
C GLU A 230 -43.80 81.75 -30.68
N ARG A 231 -42.58 81.42 -31.16
CA ARG A 231 -42.19 80.08 -31.64
C ARG A 231 -40.70 79.76 -31.38
N VAL A 232 -40.37 78.47 -31.16
CA VAL A 232 -39.03 77.88 -30.94
C VAL A 232 -38.28 77.66 -32.25
N SER A 233 -36.95 77.83 -32.25
CA SER A 233 -36.06 77.52 -33.38
C SER A 233 -35.83 76.00 -33.54
N ILE A 234 -36.07 75.46 -34.74
CA ILE A 234 -35.94 74.01 -35.03
C ILE A 234 -34.67 73.78 -35.86
N THR A 235 -33.57 73.42 -35.19
CA THR A 235 -32.26 73.16 -35.84
C THR A 235 -31.92 71.67 -35.98
N ARG A 236 -32.79 70.77 -35.51
CA ARG A 236 -32.57 69.31 -35.47
C ARG A 236 -33.84 68.56 -35.84
N MET A 237 -33.69 67.34 -36.37
CA MET A 237 -34.80 66.45 -36.80
C MET A 237 -34.89 65.16 -35.95
N ASP A 238 -34.21 65.12 -34.80
CA ASP A 238 -34.30 64.04 -33.82
C ASP A 238 -35.51 64.24 -32.88
N GLU A 239 -35.66 63.37 -31.90
CA GLU A 239 -36.82 63.34 -31.00
C GLU A 239 -37.05 64.67 -30.25
N VAL A 240 -35.97 65.40 -29.93
CA VAL A 240 -36.05 66.73 -29.30
C VAL A 240 -36.46 67.80 -30.32
N GLY A 241 -35.98 67.71 -31.56
CA GLY A 241 -36.46 68.55 -32.66
C GLY A 241 -37.96 68.40 -32.92
N LYS A 242 -38.47 67.15 -32.89
CA LYS A 242 -39.91 66.86 -33.00
C LYS A 242 -40.72 67.43 -31.84
N ALA A 243 -40.18 67.43 -30.61
CA ALA A 243 -40.82 68.07 -29.47
C ALA A 243 -40.91 69.61 -29.65
N SER A 244 -39.87 70.25 -30.19
CA SER A 244 -39.91 71.67 -30.54
C SER A 244 -40.92 72.00 -31.65
N THR A 245 -41.06 71.13 -32.66
CA THR A 245 -42.13 71.22 -33.66
C THR A 245 -43.53 71.11 -33.03
N ALA A 246 -43.72 70.14 -32.12
CA ALA A 246 -45.00 69.93 -31.45
C ALA A 246 -45.38 71.12 -30.55
N PHE A 247 -44.40 71.72 -29.85
CA PHE A 247 -44.63 72.94 -29.06
C PHE A 247 -45.08 74.12 -29.94
N ASN A 248 -44.44 74.32 -31.09
CA ASN A 248 -44.84 75.37 -32.04
C ASN A 248 -46.28 75.19 -32.56
N GLY A 249 -46.69 73.95 -32.83
CA GLY A 249 -48.07 73.63 -33.24
C GLY A 249 -49.10 73.75 -32.11
N LEU A 250 -48.72 73.51 -30.85
CA LEU A 250 -49.59 73.70 -29.69
C LEU A 250 -50.10 75.15 -29.61
N VAL A 251 -49.19 76.12 -29.70
CA VAL A 251 -49.51 77.55 -29.58
C VAL A 251 -50.34 78.05 -30.77
N GLU A 252 -50.22 77.43 -31.95
CA GLU A 252 -51.06 77.70 -33.13
C GLU A 252 -52.49 77.15 -32.98
N ASN A 253 -52.63 75.92 -32.47
CA ASN A 253 -53.94 75.31 -32.18
C ASN A 253 -54.74 76.07 -31.11
N MET A 254 -54.05 76.85 -30.27
CA MET A 254 -54.66 77.63 -29.19
C MET A 254 -55.44 78.86 -29.71
N ASP A 255 -54.88 79.69 -30.60
CA ASP A 255 -55.57 80.88 -31.18
C ASP A 255 -56.87 80.49 -31.91
N ASN A 256 -56.75 79.40 -32.65
CA ASN A 256 -57.69 78.96 -33.64
C ASN A 256 -59.02 78.51 -32.97
N ALA A 257 -58.93 78.03 -31.74
CA ALA A 257 -59.98 77.36 -30.97
C ALA A 257 -61.04 78.24 -30.32
N ILE A 258 -60.78 79.54 -30.14
CA ILE A 258 -61.73 80.47 -29.52
C ILE A 258 -63.00 80.62 -30.34
N LYS A 259 -62.85 80.61 -31.68
CA LYS A 259 -63.89 80.98 -32.63
C LYS A 259 -65.00 79.93 -32.69
N ASP A 260 -64.61 78.66 -32.64
CA ASP A 260 -65.46 77.53 -32.95
C ASP A 260 -66.26 77.07 -31.70
N ALA A 261 -65.77 77.40 -30.49
CA ALA A 261 -66.49 77.19 -29.23
C ALA A 261 -67.88 77.84 -29.24
N ASN A 262 -68.08 78.99 -29.88
CA ASN A 262 -69.39 79.63 -29.90
C ASN A 262 -70.47 78.86 -30.71
N ARG A 263 -70.13 77.78 -31.43
CA ARG A 263 -71.06 77.03 -32.28
C ARG A 263 -71.90 75.97 -31.54
N VAL A 264 -71.31 75.26 -30.58
CA VAL A 264 -71.92 74.04 -30.00
C VAL A 264 -72.94 74.31 -28.91
N VAL A 265 -72.81 75.43 -28.20
CA VAL A 265 -73.74 75.81 -27.13
C VAL A 265 -75.20 75.86 -27.64
N ALA A 266 -75.41 76.08 -28.94
CA ALA A 266 -76.73 76.04 -29.58
C ALA A 266 -77.34 74.63 -29.75
N ALA A 267 -76.53 73.58 -29.94
CA ALA A 267 -77.02 72.25 -30.32
C ALA A 267 -77.41 71.34 -29.13
N ILE A 268 -76.93 71.68 -27.93
CA ILE A 268 -77.16 70.94 -26.68
C ILE A 268 -78.64 70.95 -26.28
N ALA A 269 -79.37 71.98 -26.70
CA ALA A 269 -80.76 72.23 -26.32
C ALA A 269 -81.79 71.25 -26.94
N GLU A 270 -81.39 70.41 -27.90
CA GLU A 270 -82.29 69.50 -28.65
C GLU A 270 -82.02 68.00 -28.37
N ASN A 271 -81.38 67.67 -27.24
CA ASN A 271 -80.91 66.31 -26.87
C ASN A 271 -79.88 65.68 -27.85
N ASN A 272 -79.31 66.46 -28.77
CA ASN A 272 -78.20 66.02 -29.62
C ASN A 272 -76.84 66.37 -28.98
N PHE A 273 -76.39 65.55 -28.04
CA PHE A 273 -75.11 65.75 -27.34
C PHE A 273 -73.87 65.42 -28.19
N LYS A 274 -73.93 65.48 -29.53
CA LYS A 274 -72.85 65.13 -30.46
C LYS A 274 -72.38 66.25 -31.38
N GLU A 275 -73.12 67.36 -31.50
CA GLU A 275 -72.52 68.57 -32.09
C GLU A 275 -71.36 69.02 -31.19
N ARG A 276 -70.25 69.38 -31.81
CA ARG A 276 -68.95 69.56 -31.19
C ARG A 276 -68.21 70.68 -31.89
N VAL A 277 -67.21 71.20 -31.20
CA VAL A 277 -66.34 72.22 -31.78
C VAL A 277 -65.37 71.44 -32.65
N HIS A 278 -65.76 71.24 -33.91
CA HIS A 278 -65.19 70.20 -34.79
C HIS A 278 -63.82 70.58 -35.34
N SER A 279 -63.50 71.87 -35.44
CA SER A 279 -62.17 72.26 -35.88
C SER A 279 -61.15 71.82 -34.82
N ASP A 280 -59.96 71.43 -35.29
CA ASP A 280 -59.02 70.71 -34.44
C ASP A 280 -58.09 71.64 -33.68
N TYR A 281 -58.15 71.47 -32.36
CA TYR A 281 -57.71 72.41 -31.36
C TYR A 281 -57.35 71.63 -30.11
N HIS A 282 -56.28 72.06 -29.43
CA HIS A 282 -55.69 71.36 -28.28
C HIS A 282 -55.23 72.40 -27.23
N GLY A 283 -55.08 72.00 -25.95
CA GLY A 283 -54.68 72.91 -24.85
C GLY A 283 -55.84 73.69 -24.20
N ASP A 284 -55.59 74.87 -23.61
CA ASP A 284 -56.62 75.63 -22.86
C ASP A 284 -57.80 76.14 -23.70
N LEU A 285 -57.71 76.01 -25.02
CA LEU A 285 -58.75 76.45 -25.92
C LEU A 285 -59.39 75.26 -26.66
N LEU A 286 -58.73 74.09 -26.60
CA LEU A 286 -59.47 72.85 -26.34
C LEU A 286 -60.25 72.96 -25.03
N LYS A 287 -59.81 73.57 -23.91
CA LYS A 287 -60.71 73.78 -22.74
C LYS A 287 -61.89 74.72 -22.98
N LEU A 288 -61.81 75.65 -23.94
CA LEU A 288 -62.97 76.47 -24.34
C LEU A 288 -63.91 75.65 -25.23
N LYS A 289 -63.36 74.86 -26.16
CA LYS A 289 -64.05 73.84 -26.93
C LYS A 289 -64.74 72.82 -26.02
N GLU A 290 -64.01 72.17 -25.14
CA GLU A 290 -64.40 71.35 -23.98
C GLU A 290 -65.22 72.13 -22.95
N GLY A 291 -65.37 73.45 -23.02
CA GLY A 291 -66.10 74.27 -22.04
C GLY A 291 -67.54 74.52 -22.49
N VAL A 292 -67.67 74.82 -23.78
CA VAL A 292 -68.94 74.84 -24.50
C VAL A 292 -69.41 73.41 -24.75
N ASN A 293 -68.51 72.53 -25.19
CA ASN A 293 -68.75 71.12 -25.09
C ASN A 293 -69.04 70.79 -23.63
N ALA A 294 -68.35 71.25 -22.56
CA ALA A 294 -68.64 70.90 -21.14
C ALA A 294 -70.10 71.07 -20.70
N SER A 295 -70.95 71.77 -21.43
CA SER A 295 -72.40 71.72 -21.18
C SER A 295 -73.08 70.51 -21.86
N SER A 296 -72.76 70.21 -23.13
CA SER A 296 -73.13 68.97 -23.83
C SER A 296 -72.53 67.75 -23.14
N GLU A 297 -71.28 67.96 -22.78
CA GLU A 297 -70.32 67.02 -22.31
C GLU A 297 -70.61 66.83 -20.84
N SER A 298 -71.06 67.80 -20.02
CA SER A 298 -71.65 67.59 -18.66
C SER A 298 -72.70 66.47 -18.63
N VAL A 299 -73.66 66.50 -19.55
CA VAL A 299 -74.67 65.44 -19.64
C VAL A 299 -74.05 64.14 -20.16
N SER A 300 -73.15 64.24 -21.15
CA SER A 300 -72.28 63.15 -21.61
C SER A 300 -71.11 62.81 -20.63
N PHE A 301 -71.06 63.39 -19.44
CA PHE A 301 -69.96 63.36 -18.45
C PHE A 301 -70.50 62.79 -17.15
N MET A 302 -71.77 63.00 -16.82
CA MET A 302 -72.47 62.00 -16.01
C MET A 302 -72.38 60.61 -16.66
N MET A 303 -72.45 60.52 -18.00
CA MET A 303 -72.25 59.26 -18.74
C MET A 303 -70.76 58.89 -18.90
N SER A 304 -69.85 59.83 -19.19
CA SER A 304 -68.41 59.53 -19.35
C SER A 304 -67.68 59.34 -18.02
N GLU A 305 -68.12 59.92 -16.91
CA GLU A 305 -67.61 59.59 -15.57
C GLU A 305 -68.05 58.17 -15.17
N LEU A 306 -69.27 57.75 -15.52
CA LEU A 306 -69.67 56.34 -15.41
C LEU A 306 -68.79 55.44 -16.31
N GLU A 307 -68.50 55.86 -17.54
CA GLU A 307 -67.59 55.13 -18.43
C GLU A 307 -66.14 55.10 -17.91
N LYS A 308 -65.63 56.19 -17.33
CA LYS A 308 -64.30 56.27 -16.71
C LYS A 308 -64.21 55.40 -15.46
N ILE A 309 -65.23 55.37 -14.63
CA ILE A 309 -65.27 54.52 -13.43
C ILE A 309 -65.33 53.05 -13.86
N MET A 310 -66.13 52.71 -14.88
CA MET A 310 -66.14 51.37 -15.49
C MET A 310 -64.79 51.00 -16.13
N GLN A 311 -64.12 51.94 -16.80
CA GLN A 311 -62.81 51.72 -17.41
C GLN A 311 -61.70 51.64 -16.36
N ALA A 312 -61.77 52.40 -15.27
CA ALA A 312 -60.85 52.32 -14.14
C ALA A 312 -61.00 50.97 -13.40
N LEU A 313 -62.24 50.52 -13.16
CA LEU A 313 -62.54 49.18 -12.65
C LEU A 313 -61.96 48.08 -13.57
N LYS A 314 -62.15 48.22 -14.89
CA LYS A 314 -61.60 47.29 -15.91
C LYS A 314 -60.06 47.32 -15.99
N GLU A 315 -59.43 48.45 -15.69
CA GLU A 315 -57.97 48.61 -15.59
C GLU A 315 -57.41 48.35 -14.18
N GLY A 316 -58.25 47.93 -13.22
CA GLY A 316 -57.84 47.60 -11.86
C GLY A 316 -57.47 48.78 -10.95
N ARG A 317 -57.88 50.02 -11.30
CA ARG A 317 -57.67 51.22 -10.47
C ARG A 317 -58.91 51.56 -9.67
N PHE A 318 -58.86 51.30 -8.36
CA PHE A 318 -60.00 51.44 -7.43
C PHE A 318 -59.95 52.73 -6.60
N ASP A 319 -58.88 53.53 -6.71
CA ASP A 319 -58.76 54.87 -6.11
C ASP A 319 -59.43 55.96 -6.96
N ALA A 320 -60.05 55.59 -8.07
CA ALA A 320 -60.72 56.48 -9.01
C ALA A 320 -61.86 57.25 -8.33
N LYS A 321 -61.64 58.55 -8.14
CA LYS A 321 -62.68 59.48 -7.66
C LYS A 321 -63.50 59.97 -8.83
N MET A 322 -64.82 60.05 -8.63
CA MET A 322 -65.66 60.78 -9.57
C MET A 322 -65.27 62.25 -9.54
N ASP A 323 -65.35 62.92 -10.68
CA ASP A 323 -65.10 64.35 -10.73
C ASP A 323 -66.03 65.10 -9.72
N PRO A 324 -65.51 66.01 -8.87
CA PRO A 324 -66.28 66.67 -7.81
C PRO A 324 -67.52 67.46 -8.28
N ARG A 325 -67.71 67.63 -9.59
CA ARG A 325 -68.91 68.20 -10.22
C ARG A 325 -70.10 67.23 -10.27
N VAL A 326 -69.91 65.95 -9.97
CA VAL A 326 -70.97 64.93 -9.87
C VAL A 326 -71.80 65.14 -8.58
N PRO A 327 -73.14 64.92 -8.58
CA PRO A 327 -73.98 65.13 -7.40
C PRO A 327 -73.53 64.31 -6.18
N ARG A 328 -73.34 64.99 -5.04
CA ARG A 328 -72.68 64.46 -3.83
C ARG A 328 -73.24 63.14 -3.30
N ALA A 329 -74.56 62.93 -3.36
CA ALA A 329 -75.17 61.67 -2.92
C ALA A 329 -74.77 60.48 -3.81
N PHE A 330 -74.65 60.72 -5.13
CA PHE A 330 -74.28 59.70 -6.10
C PHE A 330 -72.77 59.42 -6.09
N SER A 331 -71.94 60.46 -5.99
CA SER A 331 -70.49 60.28 -5.86
C SER A 331 -70.13 59.55 -4.57
N GLN A 332 -70.81 59.85 -3.45
CA GLN A 332 -70.54 59.23 -2.15
C GLN A 332 -70.78 57.72 -2.12
N ASP A 333 -71.86 57.23 -2.76
CA ASP A 333 -72.13 55.78 -2.81
C ASP A 333 -71.10 55.04 -3.67
N VAL A 334 -70.71 55.61 -4.82
CA VAL A 334 -69.71 55.00 -5.72
C VAL A 334 -68.29 55.08 -5.15
N GLU A 335 -67.90 56.21 -4.55
CA GLU A 335 -66.60 56.37 -3.88
C GLU A 335 -66.49 55.48 -2.64
N SER A 336 -67.57 55.25 -1.90
CA SER A 336 -67.60 54.30 -0.77
C SER A 336 -67.34 52.87 -1.24
N ALA A 337 -68.02 52.43 -2.31
CA ALA A 337 -67.79 51.12 -2.91
C ALA A 337 -66.36 50.96 -3.45
N LEU A 338 -65.86 51.95 -4.19
CA LEU A 338 -64.50 51.94 -4.74
C LEU A 338 -63.43 51.96 -3.65
N THR A 339 -63.59 52.78 -2.62
CA THR A 339 -62.66 52.85 -1.47
C THR A 339 -62.59 51.51 -0.74
N SER A 340 -63.73 50.83 -0.55
CA SER A 340 -63.76 49.50 0.07
C SER A 340 -62.99 48.47 -0.76
N ILE A 341 -63.14 48.47 -2.09
CA ILE A 341 -62.38 47.56 -2.97
C ILE A 341 -60.89 47.92 -2.97
N ASN A 342 -60.55 49.22 -3.09
CA ASN A 342 -59.18 49.70 -3.11
C ASN A 342 -58.40 49.33 -1.85
N TYR A 343 -59.03 49.45 -0.68
CA TYR A 343 -58.41 49.12 0.59
C TYR A 343 -58.07 47.63 0.67
N ILE A 344 -59.00 46.74 0.30
CA ILE A 344 -58.78 45.29 0.28
C ILE A 344 -57.71 44.90 -0.75
N VAL A 345 -57.76 45.46 -1.96
CA VAL A 345 -56.79 45.15 -3.02
C VAL A 345 -55.39 45.65 -2.67
N SER A 346 -55.26 46.84 -2.06
CA SER A 346 -53.97 47.35 -1.60
C SER A 346 -53.38 46.50 -0.48
N ASP A 347 -54.20 46.04 0.46
CA ASP A 347 -53.78 45.15 1.55
C ASP A 347 -53.34 43.78 1.02
N ILE A 348 -54.09 43.22 0.06
CA ILE A 348 -53.69 42.02 -0.70
C ILE A 348 -52.33 42.21 -1.38
N ILE A 349 -52.10 43.32 -2.09
CA ILE A 349 -50.82 43.61 -2.75
C ILE A 349 -49.67 43.62 -1.73
N THR A 350 -49.86 44.25 -0.57
CA THR A 350 -48.86 44.26 0.52
C THR A 350 -48.53 42.86 1.04
N VAL A 351 -49.53 41.99 1.19
CA VAL A 351 -49.34 40.59 1.61
C VAL A 351 -48.66 39.75 0.52
N MET A 352 -48.98 39.99 -0.76
CA MET A 352 -48.34 39.31 -1.90
C MET A 352 -46.88 39.72 -2.08
N ASP A 353 -46.53 40.99 -1.87
CA ASP A 353 -45.13 41.46 -1.88
C ASP A 353 -44.33 40.89 -0.71
N ALA A 354 -44.92 40.84 0.49
CA ALA A 354 -44.32 40.15 1.65
C ALA A 354 -44.05 38.67 1.35
N MET A 355 -45.01 37.95 0.74
CA MET A 355 -44.84 36.56 0.31
C MET A 355 -43.71 36.40 -0.73
N GLN A 356 -43.60 37.32 -1.70
CA GLN A 356 -42.51 37.31 -2.69
C GLN A 356 -41.13 37.49 -2.02
N GLN A 357 -41.07 38.22 -0.90
CA GLN A 357 -39.88 38.40 -0.08
C GLN A 357 -39.67 37.26 0.96
N GLY A 358 -40.48 36.21 0.93
CA GLY A 358 -40.39 35.06 1.84
C GLY A 358 -40.97 35.31 3.25
N GLN A 359 -41.75 36.38 3.44
CA GLN A 359 -42.36 36.72 4.73
C GLN A 359 -43.79 36.18 4.80
N PHE A 360 -43.93 34.95 5.28
CA PHE A 360 -45.22 34.24 5.30
C PHE A 360 -46.14 34.61 6.48
N ASN A 361 -45.68 35.40 7.44
CA ASN A 361 -46.45 35.78 8.64
C ASN A 361 -47.46 36.93 8.45
N LYS A 362 -47.51 37.55 7.26
CA LYS A 362 -48.47 38.61 6.95
C LYS A 362 -49.84 38.04 6.58
N ARG A 363 -50.91 38.77 6.91
CA ARG A 363 -52.31 38.42 6.61
C ARG A 363 -53.02 39.66 6.10
N VAL A 364 -54.01 39.46 5.25
CA VAL A 364 -54.96 40.49 4.80
C VAL A 364 -55.90 40.78 5.97
N GLU A 365 -55.86 41.98 6.50
CA GLU A 365 -56.65 42.41 7.67
C GLU A 365 -57.92 43.15 7.26
N ALA A 366 -57.93 43.83 6.10
CA ALA A 366 -59.05 44.62 5.57
C ALA A 366 -60.42 43.92 5.65
N GLU A 367 -61.47 44.62 6.08
CA GLU A 367 -62.83 44.08 6.06
C GLU A 367 -63.31 43.85 4.62
N ALA A 368 -63.82 42.66 4.33
CA ALA A 368 -64.25 42.24 3.01
C ALA A 368 -65.62 41.54 3.06
N LYS A 369 -66.36 41.57 1.94
CA LYS A 369 -67.71 40.98 1.79
C LYS A 369 -67.84 40.35 0.40
N GLY A 370 -68.71 39.35 0.27
CA GLY A 370 -68.88 38.61 -0.99
C GLY A 370 -67.59 37.92 -1.44
N ASP A 371 -67.34 37.87 -2.75
CA ASP A 371 -66.19 37.15 -3.33
C ASP A 371 -64.83 37.69 -2.86
N LEU A 372 -64.73 38.97 -2.46
CA LEU A 372 -63.52 39.54 -1.88
C LEU A 372 -63.20 38.96 -0.48
N LEU A 373 -64.22 38.52 0.27
CA LEU A 373 -64.01 37.79 1.53
C LEU A 373 -63.41 36.40 1.24
N THR A 374 -63.96 35.69 0.26
CA THR A 374 -63.42 34.39 -0.19
C THR A 374 -61.98 34.51 -0.67
N LEU A 375 -61.62 35.60 -1.37
CA LEU A 375 -60.24 35.87 -1.78
C LEU A 375 -59.32 36.14 -0.58
N LYS A 376 -59.76 36.97 0.38
CA LYS A 376 -59.04 37.23 1.64
C LYS A 376 -58.79 35.93 2.42
N GLU A 377 -59.81 35.10 2.59
CA GLU A 377 -59.71 33.81 3.28
C GLU A 377 -58.77 32.85 2.54
N GLY A 378 -58.89 32.75 1.20
CA GLY A 378 -58.00 31.93 0.38
C GLY A 378 -56.51 32.32 0.51
N ILE A 379 -56.21 33.63 0.46
CA ILE A 379 -54.86 34.15 0.65
C ILE A 379 -54.37 33.88 2.08
N ASN A 380 -55.16 34.21 3.10
CA ASN A 380 -54.76 34.01 4.50
C ASN A 380 -54.55 32.54 4.87
N ASN A 381 -55.35 31.63 4.32
CA ASN A 381 -55.19 30.19 4.49
C ASN A 381 -53.93 29.68 3.78
N SER A 382 -53.66 30.16 2.56
CA SER A 382 -52.43 29.82 1.81
C SER A 382 -51.17 30.33 2.51
N MET A 383 -51.20 31.58 3.00
CA MET A 383 -50.11 32.15 3.81
C MET A 383 -49.88 31.32 5.06
N THR A 384 -50.94 30.98 5.82
CA THR A 384 -50.81 30.15 7.03
C THR A 384 -50.25 28.75 6.76
N ALA A 385 -50.62 28.12 5.64
CA ALA A 385 -50.07 26.83 5.26
C ALA A 385 -48.56 26.90 4.90
N LEU A 386 -48.13 27.99 4.26
CA LEU A 386 -46.72 28.22 3.93
C LEU A 386 -45.89 28.63 5.16
N ASP A 387 -46.43 29.48 6.02
CA ASP A 387 -45.82 29.97 7.27
C ASP A 387 -45.46 28.78 8.19
N ASN A 388 -46.45 27.95 8.50
CA ASN A 388 -46.27 26.74 9.31
C ASN A 388 -45.28 25.75 8.67
N ALA A 389 -45.38 25.54 7.35
CA ALA A 389 -44.50 24.60 6.64
C ALA A 389 -43.04 25.06 6.65
N ILE A 390 -42.79 26.35 6.44
CA ILE A 390 -41.44 26.91 6.47
C ILE A 390 -40.88 26.91 7.90
N GLU A 391 -41.69 27.23 8.92
CA GLU A 391 -41.27 27.14 10.32
C GLU A 391 -40.88 25.70 10.71
N ASP A 392 -41.71 24.70 10.38
CA ASP A 392 -41.42 23.28 10.60
C ASP A 392 -40.14 22.81 9.88
N VAL A 393 -40.00 23.18 8.60
CA VAL A 393 -38.82 22.84 7.79
C VAL A 393 -37.57 23.49 8.37
N THR A 394 -37.62 24.77 8.75
CA THR A 394 -36.50 25.46 9.38
C THR A 394 -36.14 24.82 10.71
N ARG A 395 -37.10 24.51 11.58
CA ARG A 395 -36.86 23.84 12.87
C ARG A 395 -36.10 22.52 12.69
N VAL A 396 -36.55 21.65 11.79
CA VAL A 396 -35.94 20.32 11.60
C VAL A 396 -34.59 20.40 10.88
N VAL A 397 -34.44 21.26 9.87
CA VAL A 397 -33.17 21.41 9.14
C VAL A 397 -32.09 22.09 10.01
N VAL A 398 -32.47 23.05 10.87
CA VAL A 398 -31.54 23.63 11.85
C VAL A 398 -31.12 22.58 12.88
N ALA A 399 -32.06 21.82 13.45
CA ALA A 399 -31.75 20.72 14.35
C ALA A 399 -30.79 19.69 13.71
N GLN A 400 -31.05 19.30 12.46
CA GLN A 400 -30.18 18.41 11.69
C GLN A 400 -28.76 18.99 11.49
N SER A 401 -28.63 20.30 11.30
CA SER A 401 -27.31 20.98 11.20
C SER A 401 -26.55 21.04 12.53
N GLU A 402 -27.26 21.02 13.66
CA GLU A 402 -26.71 20.91 15.02
C GLU A 402 -26.52 19.45 15.47
N GLY A 403 -26.67 18.48 14.55
CA GLY A 403 -26.53 17.05 14.82
C GLY A 403 -27.74 16.39 15.47
N ASP A 404 -28.83 17.12 15.74
CA ASP A 404 -30.06 16.55 16.28
C ASP A 404 -30.94 15.94 15.16
N LEU A 405 -30.82 14.62 15.01
CA LEU A 405 -31.59 13.82 14.04
C LEU A 405 -32.88 13.24 14.65
N THR A 406 -33.28 13.67 15.86
CA THR A 406 -34.50 13.18 16.54
C THR A 406 -35.74 14.02 16.23
N GLN A 407 -35.56 15.17 15.59
CA GLN A 407 -36.66 16.06 15.22
C GLN A 407 -37.32 15.60 13.92
N ASP A 408 -38.66 15.59 13.88
CA ASP A 408 -39.44 15.40 12.66
C ASP A 408 -40.46 16.53 12.44
N ILE A 409 -40.95 16.60 11.19
CA ILE A 409 -42.12 17.40 10.82
C ILE A 409 -43.35 16.51 11.01
N SER A 410 -44.03 16.64 12.14
CA SER A 410 -45.20 15.81 12.46
C SER A 410 -46.47 16.31 11.77
N ALA A 411 -46.63 17.63 11.59
CA ALA A 411 -47.83 18.28 11.04
C ALA A 411 -48.20 17.81 9.63
N ASP A 412 -49.50 17.77 9.31
CA ASP A 412 -49.99 17.28 8.02
C ASP A 412 -50.04 18.37 6.95
N TYR A 413 -49.38 18.09 5.83
CA TYR A 413 -49.31 18.94 4.65
C TYR A 413 -49.86 18.20 3.42
N TYR A 414 -50.18 18.95 2.37
CA TYR A 414 -50.75 18.46 1.10
C TYR A 414 -49.91 18.93 -0.10
N GLY A 415 -50.07 18.27 -1.25
CA GLY A 415 -49.31 18.59 -2.46
C GLY A 415 -47.79 18.55 -2.23
N GLU A 416 -47.06 19.48 -2.83
CA GLU A 416 -45.58 19.50 -2.75
C GLU A 416 -45.03 19.76 -1.34
N LEU A 417 -45.78 20.44 -0.46
CA LEU A 417 -45.37 20.59 0.94
C LEU A 417 -45.33 19.24 1.67
N LYS A 418 -46.21 18.30 1.28
CA LYS A 418 -46.15 16.91 1.77
C LYS A 418 -44.91 16.17 1.24
N THR A 419 -44.58 16.37 -0.03
CA THR A 419 -43.37 15.81 -0.65
C THR A 419 -42.13 16.31 0.09
N LEU A 420 -42.05 17.61 0.39
CA LEU A 420 -40.95 18.24 1.12
C LEU A 420 -40.84 17.70 2.56
N LYS A 421 -41.95 17.67 3.33
CA LYS A 421 -42.01 17.01 4.66
C LYS A 421 -41.44 15.60 4.62
N ASN A 422 -41.94 14.78 3.69
CA ASN A 422 -41.57 13.38 3.60
C ASN A 422 -40.09 13.21 3.23
N ALA A 423 -39.55 14.05 2.35
CA ALA A 423 -38.14 14.02 1.96
C ALA A 423 -37.21 14.39 3.13
N ILE A 424 -37.56 15.41 3.92
CA ILE A 424 -36.79 15.82 5.10
C ILE A 424 -36.83 14.74 6.19
N ASN A 425 -38.02 14.26 6.57
CA ASN A 425 -38.16 13.20 7.57
C ASN A 425 -37.43 11.91 7.13
N ALA A 426 -37.49 11.55 5.84
CA ALA A 426 -36.74 10.41 5.30
C ALA A 426 -35.22 10.63 5.29
N SER A 427 -34.75 11.86 5.06
CA SER A 427 -33.33 12.23 5.16
C SER A 427 -32.80 12.06 6.59
N ALA A 428 -33.50 12.63 7.58
CA ALA A 428 -33.15 12.48 9.00
C ALA A 428 -33.14 11.01 9.44
N ALA A 429 -34.20 10.25 9.09
CA ALA A 429 -34.27 8.82 9.37
C ALA A 429 -33.12 8.02 8.71
N LYS A 430 -32.71 8.39 7.48
CA LYS A 430 -31.63 7.69 6.79
C LYS A 430 -30.25 8.04 7.34
N LEU A 431 -30.02 9.28 7.78
CA LEU A 431 -28.80 9.65 8.50
C LEU A 431 -28.72 8.92 9.85
N THR A 432 -29.83 8.83 10.59
CA THR A 432 -29.91 8.06 11.84
C THR A 432 -29.56 6.58 11.63
N ASP A 433 -30.05 5.94 10.55
CA ASP A 433 -29.65 4.57 10.15
C ASP A 433 -28.14 4.44 9.88
N VAL A 434 -27.55 5.40 9.17
CA VAL A 434 -26.11 5.40 8.84
C VAL A 434 -25.25 5.61 10.09
N VAL A 435 -25.56 6.61 10.93
CA VAL A 435 -24.85 6.87 12.20
C VAL A 435 -24.94 5.66 13.13
N THR A 436 -26.14 5.06 13.28
CA THR A 436 -26.33 3.86 14.12
C THR A 436 -25.48 2.69 13.62
N LYS A 437 -25.37 2.49 12.30
CA LYS A 437 -24.50 1.46 11.71
C LYS A 437 -23.02 1.77 11.90
N ALA A 438 -22.61 3.04 11.78
CA ALA A 438 -21.24 3.47 12.03
C ALA A 438 -20.82 3.20 13.49
N VAL A 439 -21.63 3.59 14.47
CA VAL A 439 -21.37 3.33 15.90
C VAL A 439 -21.30 1.82 16.18
N ASN A 440 -22.21 1.02 15.62
CA ASN A 440 -22.18 -0.44 15.79
C ASN A 440 -20.93 -1.08 15.16
N ALA A 441 -20.53 -0.66 13.95
CA ALA A 441 -19.30 -1.13 13.32
C ALA A 441 -18.06 -0.73 14.13
N THR A 442 -18.05 0.49 14.66
CA THR A 442 -16.97 1.02 15.52
C THR A 442 -16.80 0.18 16.78
N ASN A 443 -17.89 -0.18 17.46
CA ASN A 443 -17.87 -1.05 18.63
C ASN A 443 -17.32 -2.46 18.32
N ILE A 444 -17.63 -3.01 17.13
CA ILE A 444 -17.09 -4.29 16.67
C ILE A 444 -15.58 -4.17 16.42
N VAL A 445 -15.13 -3.12 15.72
CA VAL A 445 -13.70 -2.87 15.46
C VAL A 445 -12.93 -2.68 16.76
N ASN A 446 -13.43 -1.88 17.70
CA ASN A 446 -12.76 -1.65 18.99
C ASN A 446 -12.65 -2.95 19.82
N SER A 447 -13.70 -3.78 19.81
CA SER A 447 -13.69 -5.08 20.50
C SER A 447 -12.68 -6.04 19.87
N GLY A 448 -12.67 -6.14 18.53
CA GLY A 448 -11.72 -6.98 17.80
C GLY A 448 -10.27 -6.50 17.94
N ALA A 449 -10.04 -5.19 17.93
CA ALA A 449 -8.72 -4.59 18.20
C ALA A 449 -8.22 -4.95 19.60
N THR A 450 -9.08 -4.89 20.62
CA THR A 450 -8.75 -5.32 21.99
C THR A 450 -8.41 -6.81 22.06
N GLU A 451 -9.13 -7.66 21.34
CA GLU A 451 -8.88 -9.11 21.26
C GLU A 451 -7.55 -9.42 20.55
N VAL A 452 -7.23 -8.72 19.45
CA VAL A 452 -5.94 -8.84 18.74
C VAL A 452 -4.78 -8.35 19.62
N ALA A 453 -4.95 -7.25 20.35
CA ALA A 453 -3.93 -6.76 21.28
C ALA A 453 -3.63 -7.79 22.38
N GLN A 454 -4.66 -8.38 23.00
CA GLN A 454 -4.48 -9.44 24.00
C GLN A 454 -3.82 -10.68 23.39
N GLY A 455 -4.26 -11.13 22.21
CA GLY A 455 -3.65 -12.27 21.50
C GLY A 455 -2.17 -12.02 21.13
N SER A 456 -1.81 -10.76 20.88
CA SER A 456 -0.42 -10.35 20.61
C SER A 456 0.43 -10.38 21.88
N MET A 457 -0.10 -10.00 23.05
CA MET A 457 0.59 -10.17 24.34
C MET A 457 0.83 -11.64 24.66
N ASP A 458 -0.18 -12.50 24.49
CA ASP A 458 -0.07 -13.94 24.70
C ASP A 458 0.96 -14.58 23.74
N LEU A 459 1.02 -14.11 22.49
CA LEU A 459 2.04 -14.53 21.53
C LEU A 459 3.44 -14.01 21.88
N SER A 460 3.56 -12.77 22.38
CA SER A 460 4.81 -12.18 22.88
C SER A 460 5.44 -13.05 23.98
N GLN A 461 4.64 -13.47 24.97
CA GLN A 461 5.10 -14.38 26.03
C GLN A 461 5.62 -15.70 25.44
N ARG A 462 4.88 -16.30 24.49
CA ARG A 462 5.30 -17.56 23.86
C ARG A 462 6.57 -17.42 23.02
N VAL A 463 6.78 -16.28 22.37
CA VAL A 463 8.02 -15.97 21.64
C VAL A 463 9.20 -15.83 22.60
N GLN A 464 9.00 -15.21 23.78
CA GLN A 464 10.03 -15.14 24.83
C GLN A 464 10.36 -16.52 25.43
N GLU A 465 9.34 -17.34 25.71
CA GLU A 465 9.53 -18.74 26.16
C GLU A 465 10.27 -19.59 25.11
N GLN A 466 9.94 -19.40 23.82
CA GLN A 466 10.62 -20.06 22.71
C GLN A 466 12.09 -19.61 22.56
N ALA A 467 12.38 -18.31 22.68
CA ALA A 467 13.75 -17.79 22.64
C ALA A 467 14.61 -18.39 23.76
N ALA A 468 14.09 -18.44 25.00
CA ALA A 468 14.80 -19.07 26.12
C ALA A 468 15.06 -20.58 25.89
N ALA A 469 14.10 -21.30 25.30
CA ALA A 469 14.27 -22.71 24.96
C ALA A 469 15.29 -22.93 23.83
N LEU A 470 15.40 -22.00 22.87
CA LEU A 470 16.43 -22.03 21.82
C LEU A 470 17.82 -21.78 22.38
N GLU A 471 17.96 -20.85 23.33
CA GLU A 471 19.23 -20.56 24.03
C GLU A 471 19.72 -21.79 24.82
N GLU A 472 18.83 -22.45 25.58
CA GLU A 472 19.13 -23.71 26.29
C GLU A 472 19.48 -24.85 25.32
N THR A 473 18.75 -24.97 24.20
CA THR A 473 19.03 -25.99 23.16
C THR A 473 20.37 -25.74 22.47
N SER A 474 20.71 -24.47 22.18
CA SER A 474 21.99 -24.09 21.58
C SER A 474 23.17 -24.44 22.48
N SER A 475 23.09 -24.09 23.78
CA SER A 475 24.09 -24.48 24.80
C SER A 475 24.24 -26.00 24.87
N THR A 476 23.13 -26.74 24.85
CA THR A 476 23.14 -28.21 24.85
C THR A 476 23.78 -28.79 23.58
N MET A 477 23.63 -28.14 22.42
CA MET A 477 24.28 -28.54 21.17
C MET A 477 25.78 -28.25 21.17
N GLU A 478 26.25 -27.15 21.77
CA GLU A 478 27.68 -26.89 21.98
C GLU A 478 28.32 -27.94 22.91
N GLU A 479 27.67 -28.26 24.04
CA GLU A 479 28.11 -29.32 24.93
C GLU A 479 28.14 -30.70 24.23
N MET A 480 27.10 -31.02 23.45
CA MET A 480 27.01 -32.27 22.70
C MET A 480 28.10 -32.35 21.62
N ASN A 481 28.37 -31.26 20.89
CA ASN A 481 29.44 -31.19 19.91
C ASN A 481 30.81 -31.45 20.56
N SER A 482 31.08 -30.81 21.70
CA SER A 482 32.30 -31.04 22.49
C SER A 482 32.41 -32.50 22.98
N ALA A 483 31.32 -33.09 23.46
CA ALA A 483 31.30 -34.49 23.90
C ALA A 483 31.55 -35.48 22.76
N VAL A 484 30.97 -35.26 21.57
CA VAL A 484 31.17 -36.09 20.38
C VAL A 484 32.59 -35.92 19.82
N GLN A 485 33.13 -34.70 19.81
CA GLN A 485 34.53 -34.44 19.43
C GLN A 485 35.51 -35.19 20.35
N ASN A 486 35.30 -35.12 21.67
CA ASN A 486 36.09 -35.89 22.64
C ASN A 486 35.95 -37.40 22.45
N ASN A 487 34.76 -37.91 22.09
CA ASN A 487 34.57 -39.34 21.77
C ASN A 487 35.35 -39.76 20.53
N ALA A 488 35.43 -38.93 19.49
CA ALA A 488 36.24 -39.20 18.30
C ALA A 488 37.74 -39.26 18.64
N ASP A 489 38.23 -38.31 19.45
CA ASP A 489 39.63 -38.29 19.90
C ASP A 489 39.96 -39.47 20.85
N HIS A 490 39.06 -39.80 21.78
CA HIS A 490 39.21 -40.97 22.66
C HIS A 490 39.17 -42.29 21.88
N ALA A 491 38.32 -42.41 20.86
CA ALA A 491 38.30 -43.57 19.98
C ALA A 491 39.65 -43.70 19.26
N LYS A 492 40.18 -42.62 18.67
CA LYS A 492 41.50 -42.64 18.05
C LYS A 492 42.61 -43.09 19.02
N GLN A 493 42.64 -42.54 20.24
CA GLN A 493 43.60 -42.97 21.28
C GLN A 493 43.43 -44.44 21.66
N ALA A 494 42.20 -44.95 21.72
CA ALA A 494 41.93 -46.35 22.04
C ALA A 494 42.37 -47.29 20.89
N THR A 495 42.28 -46.87 19.63
CA THR A 495 42.86 -47.60 18.48
C THR A 495 44.38 -47.67 18.58
N ASP A 496 45.05 -46.55 18.90
CA ASP A 496 46.51 -46.52 19.07
C ASP A 496 46.97 -47.49 20.18
N VAL A 497 46.25 -47.55 21.30
CA VAL A 497 46.50 -48.50 22.40
C VAL A 497 46.21 -49.95 21.97
N ALA A 498 45.12 -50.20 21.26
CA ALA A 498 44.81 -51.53 20.75
C ALA A 498 45.92 -52.06 19.83
N HIS A 499 46.48 -51.21 18.97
CA HIS A 499 47.60 -51.56 18.09
C HIS A 499 48.88 -51.90 18.88
N ASP A 500 49.24 -51.13 19.92
CA ASP A 500 50.40 -51.45 20.78
C ASP A 500 50.20 -52.79 21.52
N VAL A 501 49.00 -53.06 22.06
CA VAL A 501 48.70 -54.34 22.71
C VAL A 501 48.73 -55.51 21.71
N GLN A 502 48.26 -55.32 20.46
CA GLN A 502 48.37 -56.32 19.39
C GLN A 502 49.83 -56.61 19.04
N GLN A 503 50.69 -55.58 18.98
CA GLN A 503 52.13 -55.76 18.79
C GLN A 503 52.73 -56.57 19.96
N LYS A 504 52.40 -56.23 21.21
CA LYS A 504 52.92 -56.91 22.41
C LYS A 504 52.45 -58.37 22.52
N ALA A 505 51.20 -58.66 22.16
CA ALA A 505 50.69 -60.03 22.10
C ALA A 505 51.36 -60.84 20.97
N THR A 506 51.68 -60.21 19.84
CA THR A 506 52.46 -60.82 18.75
C THR A 506 53.91 -61.11 19.16
N GLU A 507 54.58 -60.18 19.84
CA GLU A 507 55.90 -60.40 20.46
C GLU A 507 55.85 -61.58 21.47
N GLY A 508 54.83 -61.62 22.35
CA GLY A 508 54.63 -62.71 23.30
C GLY A 508 54.41 -64.07 22.66
N SER A 509 53.63 -64.13 21.57
CA SER A 509 53.41 -65.35 20.79
C SER A 509 54.73 -65.87 20.17
N SER A 510 55.56 -64.97 19.65
CA SER A 510 56.91 -65.31 19.16
C SER A 510 57.81 -65.88 20.25
N VAL A 511 57.76 -65.33 21.47
CA VAL A 511 58.50 -65.86 22.63
C VAL A 511 58.00 -67.25 23.05
N MET A 512 56.68 -67.53 22.99
CA MET A 512 56.18 -68.90 23.20
C MET A 512 56.66 -69.87 22.12
N GLN A 513 56.68 -69.46 20.85
CA GLN A 513 57.22 -70.29 19.77
C GLN A 513 58.69 -70.68 20.02
N GLN A 514 59.52 -69.72 20.44
CA GLN A 514 60.92 -69.96 20.83
C GLN A 514 61.03 -70.85 22.09
N THR A 515 60.10 -70.71 23.03
CA THR A 515 60.07 -71.53 24.27
C THR A 515 59.74 -73.00 23.95
N ILE A 516 58.79 -73.24 23.05
CA ILE A 516 58.43 -74.58 22.55
C ILE A 516 59.63 -75.21 21.83
N GLU A 517 60.31 -74.44 20.97
CA GLU A 517 61.50 -74.88 20.24
C GLU A 517 62.66 -75.26 21.18
N ALA A 518 62.89 -74.45 22.24
CA ALA A 518 63.86 -74.76 23.28
C ALA A 518 63.49 -76.00 24.10
N MET A 519 62.21 -76.19 24.48
CA MET A 519 61.77 -77.39 25.21
C MET A 519 61.94 -78.66 24.37
N ASN A 520 61.62 -78.61 23.08
CA ASN A 520 61.85 -79.72 22.15
C ASN A 520 63.35 -80.09 22.06
N ALA A 521 64.25 -79.10 22.03
CA ALA A 521 65.69 -79.35 22.05
C ALA A 521 66.17 -79.99 23.37
N ILE A 522 65.60 -79.59 24.52
CA ILE A 522 65.89 -80.22 25.83
C ILE A 522 65.34 -81.65 25.88
N GLN A 523 64.16 -81.91 25.29
CA GLN A 523 63.57 -83.25 25.18
C GLN A 523 64.45 -84.17 24.32
N GLU A 524 64.91 -83.71 23.15
CA GLU A 524 65.83 -84.46 22.29
C GLU A 524 67.16 -84.75 23.02
N SER A 525 67.70 -83.77 23.75
CA SER A 525 68.91 -83.97 24.56
C SER A 525 68.69 -84.99 25.69
N SER A 526 67.52 -84.95 26.34
CA SER A 526 67.15 -85.90 27.41
C SER A 526 67.01 -87.33 26.89
N HIS A 527 66.45 -87.53 25.68
CA HIS A 527 66.45 -88.82 25.02
C HIS A 527 67.87 -89.34 24.73
N LYS A 528 68.77 -88.49 24.20
CA LYS A 528 70.18 -88.86 23.99
C LYS A 528 70.90 -89.26 25.28
N ILE A 529 70.59 -88.61 26.40
CA ILE A 529 71.14 -89.02 27.71
C ILE A 529 70.53 -90.37 28.14
N SER A 530 69.23 -90.61 27.93
CA SER A 530 68.59 -91.91 28.20
C SER A 530 69.25 -93.07 27.45
N ASP A 531 69.58 -92.86 26.17
CA ASP A 531 70.30 -93.84 25.35
C ASP A 531 71.71 -94.13 25.90
N ILE A 532 72.44 -93.08 26.31
CA ILE A 532 73.76 -93.21 26.94
C ILE A 532 73.67 -93.97 28.28
N VAL A 533 72.65 -93.70 29.10
CA VAL A 533 72.48 -94.37 30.39
C VAL A 533 72.05 -95.83 30.21
N THR A 534 71.23 -96.12 29.20
CA THR A 534 70.91 -97.50 28.78
C THR A 534 72.16 -98.25 28.31
N LEU A 535 73.07 -97.59 27.60
CA LEU A 535 74.38 -98.16 27.24
C LEU A 535 75.26 -98.39 28.48
N ILE A 536 75.24 -97.49 29.47
CA ILE A 536 75.98 -97.64 30.74
C ILE A 536 75.45 -98.84 31.55
N ASP A 537 74.13 -99.03 31.64
CA ASP A 537 73.52 -100.21 32.26
C ASP A 537 73.92 -101.50 31.52
N GLY A 538 73.93 -101.47 30.18
CA GLY A 538 74.46 -102.56 29.35
C GLY A 538 75.94 -102.89 29.64
N ILE A 539 76.79 -101.87 29.79
CA ILE A 539 78.20 -102.04 30.18
C ILE A 539 78.33 -102.58 31.60
N ALA A 540 77.49 -102.11 32.53
CA ALA A 540 77.46 -102.59 33.91
C ALA A 540 77.04 -104.07 33.98
N PHE A 541 76.02 -104.48 33.22
CA PHE A 541 75.59 -105.87 33.08
C PHE A 541 76.69 -106.77 32.46
N GLN A 542 77.34 -106.32 31.38
CA GLN A 542 78.49 -107.02 30.81
C GLN A 542 79.65 -107.14 31.81
N THR A 543 79.93 -106.10 32.58
CA THR A 543 80.97 -106.09 33.62
C THR A 543 80.62 -107.05 34.77
N ASN A 544 79.35 -107.13 35.17
CA ASN A 544 78.85 -108.07 36.17
C ASN A 544 79.02 -109.53 35.70
N LEU A 545 78.74 -109.83 34.43
CA LEU A 545 78.99 -111.14 33.82
C LEU A 545 80.49 -111.47 33.69
N LEU A 546 81.33 -110.51 33.28
CA LEU A 546 82.78 -110.68 33.23
C LEU A 546 83.37 -110.93 34.63
N ALA A 547 82.91 -110.18 35.64
CA ALA A 547 83.33 -110.35 37.03
C ALA A 547 82.83 -111.67 37.63
N LEU A 548 81.63 -112.13 37.28
CA LEU A 548 81.14 -113.47 37.61
C LEU A 548 82.03 -114.57 36.99
N ASN A 549 82.34 -114.46 35.70
CA ASN A 549 83.24 -115.41 35.02
C ASN A 549 84.64 -115.42 35.66
N ALA A 550 85.19 -114.25 35.98
CA ALA A 550 86.47 -114.12 36.68
C ALA A 550 86.43 -114.71 38.11
N ALA A 551 85.33 -114.52 38.85
CA ALA A 551 85.15 -115.11 40.18
C ALA A 551 85.02 -116.64 40.12
N VAL A 552 84.36 -117.18 39.10
CA VAL A 552 84.25 -118.63 38.86
C VAL A 552 85.62 -119.23 38.52
N GLU A 553 86.37 -118.62 37.60
CA GLU A 553 87.70 -119.13 37.23
C GLU A 553 88.74 -118.94 38.36
N ALA A 554 88.60 -117.88 39.18
CA ALA A 554 89.39 -117.71 40.40
C ALA A 554 89.06 -118.78 41.47
N ALA A 555 87.79 -119.17 41.62
CA ALA A 555 87.41 -120.30 42.48
C ALA A 555 87.94 -121.64 41.95
N ARG A 556 88.03 -121.78 40.62
CA ARG A 556 88.60 -122.96 39.93
C ARG A 556 90.11 -123.10 40.12
N ALA A 557 90.82 -121.98 40.33
CA ALA A 557 92.27 -121.93 40.58
C ALA A 557 92.69 -122.22 42.03
N GLY A 558 91.76 -122.52 42.94
CA GLY A 558 92.04 -122.88 44.33
C GLY A 558 92.76 -121.78 45.12
N ASP A 559 93.71 -122.16 45.98
CA ASP A 559 94.42 -121.20 46.85
C ASP A 559 95.20 -120.11 46.10
N HIS A 560 95.60 -120.35 44.85
CA HIS A 560 96.28 -119.34 44.03
C HIS A 560 95.32 -118.27 43.47
N GLY A 561 94.01 -118.57 43.35
CA GLY A 561 93.00 -117.64 42.86
C GLY A 561 92.43 -116.68 43.91
N ARG A 562 92.79 -116.86 45.19
CA ARG A 562 92.10 -116.25 46.34
C ARG A 562 92.10 -114.71 46.33
N GLY A 563 93.18 -114.08 45.87
CA GLY A 563 93.25 -112.62 45.69
C GLY A 563 92.42 -112.12 44.50
N PHE A 564 92.43 -112.86 43.38
CA PHE A 564 91.61 -112.54 42.20
C PHE A 564 90.11 -112.70 42.49
N ALA A 565 89.71 -113.67 43.32
CA ALA A 565 88.31 -113.85 43.72
C ALA A 565 87.77 -112.65 44.50
N VAL A 566 88.58 -112.03 45.38
CA VAL A 566 88.18 -110.81 46.11
C VAL A 566 88.05 -109.62 45.16
N VAL A 567 89.03 -109.42 44.25
CA VAL A 567 88.95 -108.34 43.25
C VAL A 567 87.76 -108.53 42.31
N ALA A 568 87.49 -109.77 41.86
CA ALA A 568 86.32 -110.07 41.04
C ALA A 568 85.00 -109.84 41.80
N GLY A 569 84.94 -110.15 43.10
CA GLY A 569 83.81 -109.82 43.96
C GLY A 569 83.57 -108.31 44.08
N GLU A 570 84.64 -107.52 44.26
CA GLU A 570 84.55 -106.06 44.37
C GLU A 570 84.17 -105.40 43.04
N VAL A 571 84.75 -105.84 41.91
CA VAL A 571 84.36 -105.39 40.56
C VAL A 571 82.91 -105.76 40.27
N ARG A 572 82.44 -106.93 40.74
CA ARG A 572 81.03 -107.33 40.59
C ARG A 572 80.10 -106.45 41.43
N ALA A 573 80.46 -106.16 42.67
CA ALA A 573 79.69 -105.27 43.54
C ALA A 573 79.64 -103.84 42.96
N LEU A 574 80.74 -103.34 42.42
CA LEU A 574 80.81 -102.06 41.71
C LEU A 574 79.94 -102.06 40.44
N ALA A 575 79.99 -103.14 39.64
CA ALA A 575 79.15 -103.27 38.45
C ALA A 575 77.64 -103.31 38.78
N GLN A 576 77.26 -104.06 39.83
CA GLN A 576 75.89 -104.07 40.36
C GLN A 576 75.45 -102.65 40.77
N LYS A 577 76.30 -101.94 41.53
CA LYS A 577 76.06 -100.57 41.98
C LYS A 577 75.98 -99.55 40.84
N SER A 578 76.74 -99.76 39.77
CA SER A 578 76.66 -98.95 38.54
C SER A 578 75.37 -99.20 37.76
N ALA A 579 74.87 -100.45 37.72
CA ALA A 579 73.56 -100.77 37.12
C ALA A 579 72.40 -100.16 37.92
N ASP A 580 72.44 -100.26 39.26
CA ASP A 580 71.45 -99.64 40.13
C ASP A 580 71.46 -98.10 39.96
N ALA A 581 72.63 -97.47 39.94
CA ALA A 581 72.76 -96.04 39.70
C ALA A 581 72.32 -95.61 38.29
N ALA A 582 72.62 -96.40 37.25
CA ALA A 582 72.14 -96.14 35.89
C ALA A 582 70.61 -96.21 35.83
N LYS A 583 70.00 -97.19 36.50
CA LYS A 583 68.54 -97.33 36.58
C LYS A 583 67.87 -96.15 37.29
N ASP A 584 68.46 -95.65 38.38
CA ASP A 584 67.98 -94.45 39.07
C ASP A 584 68.08 -93.21 38.17
N ILE A 585 69.17 -93.06 37.41
CA ILE A 585 69.32 -91.98 36.42
C ILE A 585 68.27 -92.12 35.30
N THR A 586 68.02 -93.32 34.78
CA THR A 586 66.96 -93.57 33.78
C THR A 586 65.58 -93.16 34.29
N ASN A 587 65.27 -93.46 35.56
CA ASN A 587 64.01 -93.01 36.18
C ASN A 587 63.91 -91.48 36.23
N LEU A 588 64.98 -90.79 36.66
CA LEU A 588 65.04 -89.33 36.70
C LEU A 588 64.96 -88.68 35.31
N ILE A 589 65.54 -89.29 34.28
CA ILE A 589 65.44 -88.82 32.90
C ILE A 589 64.03 -89.01 32.37
N ASN A 590 63.39 -90.16 32.61
CA ASN A 590 62.00 -90.38 32.21
C ASN A 590 61.04 -89.40 32.90
N GLU A 591 61.25 -89.11 34.19
CA GLU A 591 60.50 -88.05 34.89
C GLU A 591 60.76 -86.67 34.28
N SER A 592 62.02 -86.37 33.93
CA SER A 592 62.40 -85.10 33.29
C SER A 592 61.75 -84.94 31.91
N VAL A 593 61.77 -85.97 31.07
CA VAL A 593 61.08 -85.99 29.76
C VAL A 593 59.58 -85.77 29.94
N SER A 594 58.95 -86.43 30.93
CA SER A 594 57.53 -86.21 31.22
C SER A 594 57.22 -84.78 31.69
N ARG A 595 58.11 -84.15 32.47
CA ARG A 595 57.98 -82.75 32.90
C ARG A 595 58.18 -81.77 31.74
N ILE A 596 59.11 -82.07 30.82
CA ILE A 596 59.35 -81.27 29.61
C ILE A 596 58.15 -81.36 28.67
N ASP A 597 57.62 -82.55 28.39
CA ASP A 597 56.42 -82.75 27.55
C ASP A 597 55.21 -81.96 28.08
N GLN A 598 54.99 -82.00 29.40
CA GLN A 598 53.96 -81.20 30.05
C GLN A 598 54.23 -79.68 29.96
N GLY A 599 55.50 -79.25 30.01
CA GLY A 599 55.93 -77.87 29.79
C GLY A 599 55.71 -77.39 28.35
N THR A 600 56.09 -78.20 27.36
CA THR A 600 55.86 -77.96 25.92
C THR A 600 54.37 -77.81 25.63
N LYS A 601 53.54 -78.68 26.22
CA LYS A 601 52.08 -78.59 26.10
C LYS A 601 51.53 -77.27 26.67
N LEU A 602 51.92 -76.89 27.89
CA LEU A 602 51.47 -75.64 28.50
C LEU A 602 51.94 -74.40 27.72
N ALA A 603 53.15 -74.43 27.14
CA ALA A 603 53.65 -73.36 26.27
C ALA A 603 52.86 -73.28 24.95
N SER A 604 52.48 -74.42 24.36
CA SER A 604 51.63 -74.48 23.17
C SER A 604 50.23 -73.94 23.44
N GLU A 605 49.58 -74.36 24.53
CA GLU A 605 48.27 -73.84 24.95
C GLU A 605 48.34 -72.33 25.22
N SER A 606 49.44 -71.84 25.82
CA SER A 606 49.67 -70.40 26.03
C SER A 606 49.82 -69.62 24.71
N GLY A 607 50.51 -70.19 23.71
CA GLY A 607 50.63 -69.60 22.38
C GLY A 607 49.29 -69.49 21.63
N GLU A 608 48.44 -70.52 21.75
CA GLU A 608 47.11 -70.53 21.14
C GLU A 608 46.15 -69.52 21.81
N VAL A 609 46.25 -69.35 23.14
CA VAL A 609 45.56 -68.27 23.87
C VAL A 609 46.03 -66.89 23.41
N LEU A 610 47.34 -66.68 23.22
CA LEU A 610 47.88 -65.41 22.70
C LEU A 610 47.40 -65.11 21.27
N SER A 611 47.29 -66.13 20.41
CA SER A 611 46.70 -65.99 19.08
C SER A 611 45.22 -65.56 19.14
N THR A 612 44.45 -66.15 20.06
CA THR A 612 43.04 -65.80 20.29
C THR A 612 42.88 -64.39 20.85
N ILE A 613 43.80 -63.94 21.72
CA ILE A 613 43.88 -62.56 22.21
C ILE A 613 44.14 -61.60 21.06
N ASN A 614 45.10 -61.89 20.18
CA ASN A 614 45.40 -61.07 19.00
C ASN A 614 44.16 -60.84 18.12
N GLN A 615 43.39 -61.90 17.84
CA GLN A 615 42.17 -61.78 17.04
C GLN A 615 41.03 -61.06 17.79
N SER A 616 41.00 -61.14 19.12
CA SER A 616 40.07 -60.36 19.94
C SER A 616 40.39 -58.87 19.96
N ILE A 617 41.68 -58.51 20.00
CA ILE A 617 42.16 -57.12 19.91
C ILE A 617 41.84 -56.52 18.53
N ASP A 618 42.01 -57.29 17.46
CA ASP A 618 41.67 -56.85 16.09
C ASP A 618 40.18 -56.47 15.97
N ASN A 619 39.28 -57.32 16.48
CA ASN A 619 37.84 -57.01 16.54
C ASN A 619 37.55 -55.74 17.37
N VAL A 620 38.27 -55.52 18.48
CA VAL A 620 38.13 -54.31 19.30
C VAL A 620 38.60 -53.07 18.54
N ALA A 621 39.73 -53.13 17.84
CA ALA A 621 40.23 -52.03 17.01
C ALA A 621 39.21 -51.65 15.91
N GLN A 622 38.64 -52.64 15.21
CA GLN A 622 37.60 -52.41 14.21
C GLN A 622 36.34 -51.75 14.82
N MET A 623 35.88 -52.20 15.99
CA MET A 623 34.76 -51.58 16.70
C MET A 623 35.03 -50.12 17.09
N ILE A 624 36.26 -49.81 17.50
CA ILE A 624 36.67 -48.44 17.87
C ILE A 624 36.72 -47.54 16.62
N GLU A 625 37.21 -48.05 15.48
CA GLU A 625 37.20 -47.30 14.22
C GLU A 625 35.78 -46.99 13.73
N HIS A 626 34.84 -47.94 13.90
CA HIS A 626 33.41 -47.67 13.68
C HIS A 626 32.85 -46.60 14.64
N ILE A 627 33.28 -46.54 15.90
CA ILE A 627 32.88 -45.48 16.86
C ILE A 627 33.45 -44.12 16.42
N ALA A 628 34.71 -44.05 15.98
CA ALA A 628 35.32 -42.83 15.48
C ALA A 628 34.56 -42.31 14.24
N GLN A 629 34.27 -43.18 13.28
CA GLN A 629 33.52 -42.83 12.07
C GLN A 629 32.09 -42.37 12.38
N ALA A 630 31.39 -43.05 13.28
CA ALA A 630 30.06 -42.66 13.73
C ALA A 630 30.07 -41.32 14.49
N SER A 631 31.13 -41.04 15.25
CA SER A 631 31.29 -39.76 15.97
C SER A 631 31.49 -38.60 14.98
N VAL A 632 32.28 -38.78 13.92
CA VAL A 632 32.42 -37.76 12.85
C VAL A 632 31.07 -37.48 12.16
N GLN A 633 30.28 -38.52 11.87
CA GLN A 633 28.93 -38.35 11.31
C GLN A 633 27.96 -37.67 12.29
N GLN A 634 28.11 -37.90 13.60
CA GLN A 634 27.34 -37.18 14.62
C GLN A 634 27.71 -35.69 14.66
N THR A 635 28.99 -35.33 14.54
CA THR A 635 29.41 -33.92 14.44
C THR A 635 28.77 -33.23 13.24
N GLU A 636 28.77 -33.84 12.05
CA GLU A 636 28.07 -33.30 10.87
C GLU A 636 26.56 -33.13 11.10
N GLY A 637 25.92 -34.09 11.76
CA GLY A 637 24.50 -34.02 12.13
C GLY A 637 24.18 -32.92 13.15
N ILE A 638 25.07 -32.70 14.13
CA ILE A 638 24.96 -31.61 15.11
C ILE A 638 25.15 -30.25 14.43
N GLU A 639 26.08 -30.12 13.48
CA GLU A 639 26.26 -28.88 12.71
C GLU A 639 25.02 -28.54 11.88
N GLN A 640 24.35 -29.55 11.28
CA GLN A 640 23.07 -29.36 10.59
C GLN A 640 21.94 -28.96 11.56
N ALA A 641 21.85 -29.59 12.73
CA ALA A 641 20.88 -29.23 13.76
C ALA A 641 21.11 -27.79 14.27
N HIS A 642 22.37 -27.38 14.46
CA HIS A 642 22.73 -26.01 14.84
C HIS A 642 22.34 -24.98 13.78
N LYS A 643 22.50 -25.28 12.48
CA LYS A 643 22.00 -24.42 11.40
C LYS A 643 20.48 -24.30 11.41
N ALA A 644 19.76 -25.39 11.66
CA ALA A 644 18.30 -25.36 11.79
C ALA A 644 17.84 -24.53 13.01
N ILE A 645 18.51 -24.67 14.16
CA ILE A 645 18.25 -23.85 15.36
C ILE A 645 18.47 -22.37 15.08
N SER A 646 19.57 -22.01 14.39
CA SER A 646 19.85 -20.63 14.00
C SER A 646 18.77 -20.03 13.07
N GLN A 647 18.16 -20.83 12.19
CA GLN A 647 17.03 -20.39 11.36
C GLN A 647 15.74 -20.23 12.18
N ILE A 648 15.51 -21.11 13.17
CA ILE A 648 14.37 -20.96 14.09
C ILE A 648 14.53 -19.72 14.97
N ASP A 649 15.75 -19.37 15.39
CA ASP A 649 16.03 -18.12 16.11
C ASP A 649 15.73 -16.88 15.24
N GLU A 650 16.20 -16.85 13.98
CA GLU A 650 15.87 -15.75 13.05
C GLU A 650 14.35 -15.57 12.88
N VAL A 651 13.60 -16.66 12.70
CA VAL A 651 12.13 -16.63 12.65
C VAL A 651 11.51 -16.23 13.99
N THR A 652 12.12 -16.59 15.12
CA THR A 652 11.66 -16.19 16.46
C THR A 652 11.83 -14.68 16.69
N GLN A 653 12.94 -14.10 16.23
CA GLN A 653 13.16 -12.65 16.23
C GLN A 653 12.20 -11.92 15.28
N GLN A 654 11.95 -12.46 14.09
CA GLN A 654 10.93 -11.91 13.17
C GLN A 654 9.52 -11.96 13.79
N ASN A 655 9.17 -13.05 14.46
CA ASN A 655 7.89 -13.16 15.19
C ASN A 655 7.79 -12.14 16.33
N ALA A 656 8.89 -11.84 17.04
CA ALA A 656 8.90 -10.80 18.07
C ALA A 656 8.58 -9.41 17.48
N ALA A 657 9.22 -9.04 16.37
CA ALA A 657 8.96 -7.79 15.66
C ALA A 657 7.52 -7.72 15.11
N LEU A 658 7.02 -8.83 14.54
CA LEU A 658 5.66 -8.91 14.00
C LEU A 658 4.60 -8.81 15.11
N VAL A 659 4.88 -9.31 16.31
CA VAL A 659 4.03 -9.14 17.50
C VAL A 659 3.99 -7.68 17.95
N GLU A 660 5.13 -6.97 17.93
CA GLU A 660 5.19 -5.54 18.25
C GLU A 660 4.40 -4.70 17.23
N GLU A 661 4.58 -4.97 15.93
CA GLU A 661 3.83 -4.32 14.85
C GLU A 661 2.32 -4.62 14.93
N THR A 662 1.94 -5.87 15.19
CA THR A 662 0.52 -6.26 15.34
C THR A 662 -0.12 -5.60 16.57
N SER A 663 0.63 -5.46 17.67
CA SER A 663 0.16 -4.77 18.88
C SER A 663 -0.07 -3.28 18.60
N ALA A 664 0.89 -2.61 17.95
CA ALA A 664 0.78 -1.20 17.56
C ALA A 664 -0.38 -0.96 16.57
N ALA A 665 -0.59 -1.86 15.60
CA ALA A 665 -1.72 -1.81 14.68
C ALA A 665 -3.06 -1.99 15.41
N ALA A 666 -3.12 -2.87 16.41
CA ALA A 666 -4.30 -3.08 17.24
C ALA A 666 -4.63 -1.86 18.11
N GLU A 667 -3.63 -1.26 18.78
CA GLU A 667 -3.80 -0.01 19.52
C GLU A 667 -4.28 1.12 18.60
N SER A 668 -3.69 1.26 17.41
CA SER A 668 -4.10 2.26 16.43
C SER A 668 -5.54 2.04 15.94
N MET A 669 -5.95 0.80 15.69
CA MET A 669 -7.36 0.48 15.35
C MET A 669 -8.33 0.82 16.48
N SER A 670 -7.96 0.59 17.75
CA SER A 670 -8.76 0.98 18.91
C SER A 670 -8.87 2.50 19.03
N GLU A 671 -7.77 3.24 18.82
CA GLU A 671 -7.77 4.70 18.80
C GLU A 671 -8.65 5.27 17.68
N GLN A 672 -8.50 4.78 16.44
CA GLN A 672 -9.34 5.20 15.31
C GLN A 672 -10.82 4.88 15.54
N ALA A 673 -11.12 3.75 16.17
CA ALA A 673 -12.49 3.44 16.58
C ALA A 673 -12.99 4.44 17.65
N GLY A 674 -12.20 4.75 18.67
CA GLY A 674 -12.57 5.74 19.69
C GLY A 674 -12.78 7.16 19.12
N ILE A 675 -12.01 7.55 18.10
CA ILE A 675 -12.21 8.80 17.35
C ILE A 675 -13.54 8.76 16.59
N LEU A 676 -13.82 7.69 15.85
CA LEU A 676 -15.06 7.56 15.09
C LEU A 676 -16.31 7.50 16.00
N GLU A 677 -16.22 6.84 17.16
CA GLU A 677 -17.29 6.85 18.16
C GLU A 677 -17.59 8.27 18.66
N LYS A 678 -16.53 9.04 18.96
CA LYS A 678 -16.63 10.43 19.40
C LYS A 678 -17.18 11.36 18.31
N ASP A 679 -16.79 11.17 17.06
CA ASP A 679 -17.32 11.94 15.93
C ASP A 679 -18.79 11.61 15.66
N MET A 680 -19.19 10.34 15.79
CA MET A 680 -20.59 9.93 15.69
C MET A 680 -21.44 10.42 16.90
N ALA A 681 -20.83 10.63 18.07
CA ALA A 681 -21.52 11.18 19.25
C ALA A 681 -21.97 12.64 19.09
N PHE A 682 -21.54 13.36 18.05
CA PHE A 682 -22.15 14.62 17.63
C PHE A 682 -23.63 14.44 17.23
N PHE A 683 -23.97 13.30 16.61
CA PHE A 683 -25.31 13.04 16.10
C PHE A 683 -26.22 12.40 17.15
N LYS A 684 -27.25 13.14 17.58
CA LYS A 684 -28.30 12.63 18.45
C LYS A 684 -29.29 11.83 17.63
N THR A 685 -29.30 10.51 17.79
CA THR A 685 -30.14 9.57 17.02
C THR A 685 -31.42 9.14 17.75
N GLY A 686 -31.67 9.65 18.97
CA GLY A 686 -32.87 9.33 19.78
C GLY A 686 -32.80 7.96 20.45
N ASN A 687 -32.06 7.02 19.86
CA ASN A 687 -31.68 5.74 20.43
C ASN A 687 -30.59 5.89 21.51
N VAL A 688 -30.86 6.69 22.55
CA VAL A 688 -30.19 6.52 23.87
C VAL A 688 -30.88 5.41 24.66
N ALA A 689 -31.14 4.29 23.97
CA ALA A 689 -31.90 3.15 24.46
C ALA A 689 -30.96 1.95 24.67
N GLN A 690 -30.20 2.02 25.76
CA GLN A 690 -29.62 0.87 26.45
C GLN A 690 -28.93 -0.21 25.58
N ILE A 691 -27.77 0.10 25.01
CA ILE A 691 -26.66 -0.87 25.11
C ILE A 691 -26.10 -0.73 26.54
N SER A 692 -26.91 -1.14 27.51
CA SER A 692 -26.40 -1.43 28.84
C SER A 692 -25.39 -2.55 28.65
N HIS A 693 -24.13 -2.30 28.99
CA HIS A 693 -23.12 -3.35 29.08
C HIS A 693 -23.57 -4.36 30.14
N LYS A 694 -24.41 -5.32 29.73
CA LYS A 694 -24.50 -6.62 30.36
C LYS A 694 -23.20 -7.32 30.04
N LYS A 695 -22.15 -6.86 30.75
CA LYS A 695 -20.82 -7.47 30.84
C LYS A 695 -21.04 -8.97 30.79
N PRO A 696 -20.51 -9.68 29.77
CA PRO A 696 -20.46 -11.12 29.83
C PRO A 696 -19.83 -11.45 31.18
N ALA A 697 -20.57 -12.13 32.05
CA ALA A 697 -19.94 -12.72 33.22
C ALA A 697 -18.81 -13.57 32.63
N PRO A 698 -17.55 -13.43 33.10
CA PRO A 698 -16.46 -14.19 32.53
C PRO A 698 -16.84 -15.66 32.68
N GLU A 699 -17.19 -16.30 31.56
CA GLU A 699 -17.53 -17.70 31.55
C GLU A 699 -16.22 -18.40 31.81
N ALA A 700 -16.01 -18.76 33.09
CA ALA A 700 -14.74 -19.25 33.57
C ALA A 700 -14.28 -20.37 32.63
N PRO A 701 -13.08 -20.28 32.05
CA PRO A 701 -12.66 -21.20 31.01
C PRO A 701 -12.82 -22.61 31.56
N LYS A 702 -13.68 -23.41 30.90
CA LYS A 702 -13.87 -24.81 31.26
C LYS A 702 -12.50 -25.45 31.14
N LYS A 703 -11.88 -25.73 32.29
CA LYS A 703 -10.61 -26.44 32.37
C LYS A 703 -10.76 -27.80 31.69
N ALA A 704 -10.39 -27.88 30.42
CA ALA A 704 -9.89 -29.11 29.86
C ALA A 704 -8.66 -29.54 30.70
N PRO A 705 -8.42 -30.84 30.90
CA PRO A 705 -7.49 -31.28 31.92
C PRO A 705 -6.07 -30.82 31.62
N ALA A 706 -5.48 -30.05 32.54
CA ALA A 706 -4.04 -29.84 32.52
C ALA A 706 -3.37 -31.21 32.77
N ALA A 707 -2.75 -31.76 31.72
CA ALA A 707 -1.78 -32.83 31.87
C ALA A 707 -0.58 -32.24 32.63
N ALA A 708 -0.55 -32.45 33.94
CA ALA A 708 0.50 -31.92 34.79
C ALA A 708 1.83 -32.67 34.53
N LEU A 709 2.65 -32.11 33.64
CA LEU A 709 4.09 -32.34 33.67
C LEU A 709 4.67 -31.51 34.84
N PRO A 710 5.41 -32.13 35.77
CA PRO A 710 5.88 -31.43 36.96
C PRO A 710 7.07 -30.53 36.64
N SER A 711 6.95 -29.24 36.97
CA SER A 711 8.09 -28.31 36.94
C SER A 711 9.17 -28.73 37.95
N PRO A 712 10.47 -28.69 37.62
CA PRO A 712 11.53 -29.02 38.57
C PRO A 712 11.66 -27.93 39.64
N LYS A 713 11.61 -28.31 40.92
CA LYS A 713 12.11 -27.43 41.99
C LYS A 713 13.63 -27.45 41.96
N GLN A 714 14.23 -26.25 41.97
CA GLN A 714 15.66 -26.11 42.29
C GLN A 714 15.92 -26.57 43.73
N GLU A 715 16.74 -27.61 43.90
CA GLU A 715 17.45 -27.90 45.15
C GLU A 715 18.96 -27.87 44.90
N LYS A 716 19.72 -27.35 45.88
CA LYS A 716 21.17 -27.20 45.79
C LYS A 716 21.90 -28.55 45.93
N PRO A 717 23.11 -28.70 45.37
CA PRO A 717 23.81 -29.98 45.37
C PRO A 717 24.27 -30.42 46.77
N LYS A 718 24.26 -31.74 47.01
CA LYS A 718 24.99 -32.40 48.10
C LYS A 718 25.72 -33.64 47.57
N GLU A 719 26.88 -33.91 48.15
CA GLU A 719 27.89 -34.85 47.65
C GLU A 719 27.54 -36.35 47.78
N THR A 720 27.76 -37.07 46.67
CA THR A 720 28.43 -38.40 46.54
C THR A 720 27.82 -39.71 47.08
N ALA A 721 28.17 -40.78 46.31
CA ALA A 721 28.25 -42.22 46.66
C ALA A 721 26.97 -43.07 46.46
N PRO A 722 27.09 -44.39 46.16
CA PRO A 722 27.16 -44.81 44.75
C PRO A 722 26.15 -45.91 44.34
N ALA A 723 26.17 -46.22 43.04
CA ALA A 723 25.20 -47.01 42.28
C ALA A 723 24.83 -48.42 42.79
N LYS A 724 23.62 -48.86 42.41
CA LYS A 724 23.24 -50.27 42.29
C LYS A 724 22.80 -50.57 40.86
N LYS A 725 23.37 -51.62 40.27
CA LYS A 725 23.05 -52.11 38.91
C LYS A 725 21.60 -52.62 38.85
N GLN A 726 20.93 -52.32 37.74
CA GLN A 726 19.85 -53.15 37.20
C GLN A 726 20.19 -53.52 35.75
N GLU A 727 19.75 -54.72 35.39
CA GLU A 727 20.11 -55.47 34.19
C GLU A 727 18.98 -55.35 33.16
N PRO A 728 19.24 -55.16 31.85
CA PRO A 728 18.18 -54.93 30.86
C PRO A 728 17.59 -56.25 30.34
N GLU A 729 16.26 -56.40 30.40
CA GLU A 729 15.52 -57.41 29.63
C GLU A 729 15.33 -57.00 28.16
N PRO A 730 15.10 -57.94 27.23
CA PRO A 730 15.17 -57.67 25.79
C PRO A 730 13.85 -57.15 25.20
N ILE A 731 13.96 -56.13 24.35
CA ILE A 731 12.83 -55.56 23.59
C ILE A 731 12.46 -56.50 22.42
N GLN A 732 11.19 -56.89 22.34
CA GLN A 732 10.64 -57.65 21.21
C GLN A 732 10.25 -56.73 20.04
N SER A 733 10.56 -57.15 18.82
CA SER A 733 10.23 -56.43 17.58
C SER A 733 8.72 -56.48 17.25
N PRO A 734 8.08 -55.34 16.93
CA PRO A 734 6.75 -55.33 16.33
C PRO A 734 6.79 -55.75 14.85
N ASN A 735 5.85 -56.62 14.46
CA ASN A 735 5.75 -57.21 13.12
C ASN A 735 5.03 -56.29 12.12
N ASN A 736 5.24 -56.54 10.82
CA ASN A 736 4.67 -55.88 9.65
C ASN A 736 3.18 -55.52 9.75
N ARG A 737 2.85 -54.29 9.31
CA ARG A 737 1.60 -54.00 8.59
C ARG A 737 1.87 -53.06 7.42
N ALA A 738 1.87 -53.62 6.21
CA ALA A 738 1.94 -52.85 4.98
C ALA A 738 0.64 -52.06 4.75
N SER A 739 0.75 -50.75 4.56
CA SER A 739 -0.28 -49.88 4.01
C SER A 739 0.04 -49.56 2.55
N LYS A 740 -0.99 -49.44 1.70
CA LYS A 740 -0.85 -49.08 0.28
C LYS A 740 -0.58 -47.58 0.12
N PRO A 741 0.14 -47.14 -0.93
CA PRO A 741 0.28 -45.73 -1.24
C PRO A 741 -1.07 -45.14 -1.69
N VAL A 742 -1.37 -43.95 -1.19
CA VAL A 742 -2.40 -43.04 -1.74
C VAL A 742 -1.70 -42.06 -2.68
N LYS A 743 -2.41 -41.64 -3.72
CA LYS A 743 -1.88 -40.87 -4.85
C LYS A 743 -1.42 -39.46 -4.46
N GLU A 744 -0.44 -38.98 -5.20
CA GLU A 744 -0.26 -37.55 -5.51
C GLU A 744 -1.49 -37.06 -6.30
N ASP A 745 -2.03 -35.90 -5.95
CA ASP A 745 -2.88 -35.10 -6.85
C ASP A 745 -2.26 -33.71 -6.95
N GLU A 746 -2.06 -33.27 -8.18
CA GLU A 746 -1.63 -31.93 -8.58
C GLU A 746 -2.71 -30.90 -8.22
N TRP A 747 -2.34 -29.70 -7.76
CA TRP A 747 -3.09 -28.47 -8.07
C TRP A 747 -2.16 -27.27 -8.16
N SER A 748 -1.94 -26.83 -9.40
CA SER A 748 -1.46 -25.50 -9.78
C SER A 748 -2.60 -24.48 -9.80
N GLU A 749 -2.25 -23.19 -9.83
CA GLU A 749 -3.12 -22.01 -9.98
C GLU A 749 -4.00 -21.63 -8.76
N PHE A 750 -3.50 -20.72 -7.92
CA PHE A 750 -3.96 -19.32 -7.92
C PHE A 750 -2.95 -18.36 -7.26
#